data_AF-A0A813GAM5-F1
#
_entry.id   AF-A0A813GAM5-F1
#
_cell.length_a   1.000
_cell.length_b   1.000
_cell.length_c   1.000
_cell.angle_alpha   90.00
_cell.angle_beta   90.00
_cell.angle_gamma   90.00
#
_symmetry.space_group_name_H-M   'P 1'
#
loop_
_entity.id
_entity.type
_entity.pdbx_description
1 polymer ?
#
loop_
_entity_poly.entity_id
_entity_poly.type
_entity_poly.pdbx_seq_one_letter_code
_entity_poly.pdbx_strand_id
1 'polypeptide(L)'
;MDQAFRGFSEQALKSLALLSVLAAVSIQLQGCGNDGDSTTTTSPPPGRKGSFLALGDWGWDPDVHGNLPSRACQQAIADSMAAKQLELGDVKFVINVGDSFYPIGVANKSDPQWDTKWRHVYSEGLRSIPWYSVYGNHDYVGDPCACADNASECAQINDDIGNTSFFAMPDFSYFVDYPDIAAEIIAMDTNYYTWLNHTCPDTACPSKCEANLKTRADAAYALFYERVAASTASNLIVFSHYPTDYFPGGPYSEVNKSLWWAPSWVSMTASNLPNRFYDFLPELSNASRHIEYFGGHRHNTDQSSTTSTAPNSNWLVGGGGGWGTESYGKEQGFVVGEIDANGKMTTYSVLVDFAVCELRNWGLFSMKVTSADIRNQRPAKKYGVSQLHRYAKSLSNIDGTASRSTCHLRPKQAIKNCGPSLWGGISHRLYSKKICARPSAGALAVGLAALWASVTSTTNTTSATSTTSTTSTTSTTSTTSTNSTSRQPLIEEQPVPSTVSVESFIGMGYSPVPQKSQDWSLVCDDFMADWSEPLWGASGRNDLKIMKDMGVTAVRTYGIGSHLGHGAFLDHAQSLGLKVMPGFADYPYTGVGSRCSMDSKGLPADCVGNNRYDCHDTVKEHYVQMLMNGYTVVKDGVRRYHPAISVITLANEMELKLHYHGRREQIGQDGNHAKVVATALDGLLSAEDSLGIVGPRPLITATASYAACPACKSVQQGFLRVTAATPFLAFMADYFLAFQNPQQFVGYKPLHNLLEVYRARWVNSFNMPRSAAALCATEDKALAAYFALFATVPIYMAEYHGSYMSPQEFHSNILQAKSMLQGDGIVAACGAAAKPLLGFNLFEYQMSYWKGAGAEAGTAMRFGLWGLGDQSVARTRVDGDSGQQTPQDVWCLFPALANGARPQPGQATNAKSVIDALGGKWPQKPSLC
;
A
#
# COMPACT_ATOMS: atom_id res chain seq x y z
N MET A 1 1.09 -70.37 15.09
CA MET A 1 -0.35 -70.08 15.00
C MET A 1 -0.50 -68.96 13.99
N ASP A 2 -0.19 -69.29 12.74
CA ASP A 2 -1.15 -69.84 11.75
C ASP A 2 -1.90 -68.69 11.11
N GLN A 3 -1.50 -68.28 9.90
CA GLN A 3 -2.08 -68.81 8.68
C GLN A 3 -3.59 -68.98 8.76
N ALA A 4 -4.32 -68.02 8.19
CA ALA A 4 -5.55 -68.33 7.46
C ALA A 4 -5.81 -67.28 6.37
N PHE A 5 -5.55 -67.69 5.13
CA PHE A 5 -6.26 -67.36 3.88
C PHE A 5 -6.47 -65.87 3.53
N ARG A 6 -5.65 -65.28 2.64
CA ARG A 6 -5.68 -65.35 1.16
C ARG A 6 -7.08 -65.28 0.52
N GLY A 7 -7.32 -64.14 -0.13
CA GLY A 7 -7.82 -64.09 -1.50
C GLY A 7 -9.27 -63.67 -1.68
N PHE A 8 -9.50 -62.41 -2.06
CA PHE A 8 -10.43 -62.04 -3.14
C PHE A 8 -9.99 -60.70 -3.77
N SER A 9 -10.13 -60.64 -5.10
CA SER A 9 -9.60 -59.65 -6.04
C SER A 9 -10.30 -58.28 -6.01
N GLU A 10 -9.61 -57.27 -6.53
CA GLU A 10 -9.97 -55.84 -6.69
C GLU A 10 -11.31 -55.51 -7.40
N GLN A 11 -12.18 -56.49 -7.67
CA GLN A 11 -13.52 -56.26 -8.20
C GLN A 11 -14.65 -56.44 -7.17
N ALA A 12 -14.37 -56.88 -5.94
CA ALA A 12 -15.38 -56.99 -4.87
C ALA A 12 -15.55 -55.71 -4.02
N LEU A 13 -14.60 -54.76 -4.09
CA LEU A 13 -14.63 -53.51 -3.30
C LEU A 13 -15.30 -52.33 -4.02
N LYS A 14 -15.63 -52.46 -5.32
CA LYS A 14 -16.43 -51.46 -6.05
C LYS A 14 -17.94 -51.62 -5.86
N SER A 15 -18.41 -52.71 -5.22
CA SER A 15 -19.83 -52.98 -5.00
C SER A 15 -20.30 -52.85 -3.55
N LEU A 16 -19.43 -52.47 -2.61
CA LEU A 16 -19.77 -52.28 -1.19
C LEU A 16 -19.72 -50.83 -0.70
N ALA A 17 -19.21 -49.89 -1.52
CA ALA A 17 -19.35 -48.45 -1.28
C ALA A 17 -20.63 -47.84 -1.92
N LEU A 18 -21.43 -48.66 -2.62
CA LEU A 18 -22.72 -48.26 -3.21
C LEU A 18 -23.93 -48.67 -2.36
N LEU A 19 -23.73 -49.36 -1.24
CA LEU A 19 -24.80 -49.87 -0.37
C LEU A 19 -24.91 -49.21 1.02
N SER A 20 -23.96 -48.34 1.38
CA SER A 20 -24.05 -47.47 2.58
C SER A 20 -24.56 -46.05 2.26
N VAL A 21 -24.73 -45.72 0.97
CA VAL A 21 -25.38 -44.47 0.50
C VAL A 21 -26.88 -44.67 0.22
N LEU A 22 -27.39 -45.91 0.21
CA LEU A 22 -28.80 -46.23 -0.09
C LEU A 22 -29.67 -46.57 1.13
N ALA A 23 -29.17 -46.41 2.37
CA ALA A 23 -29.97 -46.63 3.59
C ALA A 23 -30.27 -45.33 4.39
N ALA A 24 -29.78 -44.17 3.94
CA ALA A 24 -30.12 -42.86 4.51
C ALA A 24 -30.93 -41.96 3.54
N VAL A 25 -31.39 -42.51 2.43
CA VAL A 25 -32.34 -41.87 1.50
C VAL A 25 -33.48 -42.86 1.26
N SER A 26 -34.26 -43.12 2.30
CA SER A 26 -35.54 -43.86 2.23
C SER A 26 -36.33 -43.62 3.51
N ILE A 27 -36.71 -42.36 3.74
CA ILE A 27 -37.95 -41.91 4.39
C ILE A 27 -38.08 -40.44 3.99
N GLN A 28 -39.28 -40.05 3.54
CA GLN A 28 -39.67 -38.76 2.96
C GLN A 28 -39.26 -38.52 1.50
N LEU A 29 -39.89 -39.27 0.61
CA LEU A 29 -40.58 -38.69 -0.54
C LEU A 29 -41.83 -39.53 -0.83
N GLN A 30 -42.94 -39.14 -0.22
CA GLN A 30 -44.29 -39.52 -0.62
C GLN A 30 -45.16 -38.28 -0.49
N GLY A 31 -45.67 -37.79 -1.63
CA GLY A 31 -46.74 -36.79 -1.67
C GLY A 31 -46.47 -35.61 -2.60
N CYS A 32 -47.07 -35.70 -3.79
CA CYS A 32 -47.54 -34.65 -4.69
C CYS A 32 -47.48 -33.20 -4.16
N GLY A 33 -46.96 -32.21 -4.88
CA GLY A 33 -47.63 -31.57 -6.01
C GLY A 33 -47.41 -30.05 -5.92
N ASN A 34 -47.63 -29.31 -7.02
CA ASN A 34 -47.55 -27.86 -7.09
C ASN A 34 -48.34 -27.17 -5.95
N ASP A 35 -47.76 -26.13 -5.33
CA ASP A 35 -48.35 -24.82 -5.02
C ASP A 35 -47.46 -24.02 -4.04
N GLY A 36 -47.36 -22.70 -4.26
CA GLY A 36 -47.27 -21.73 -3.16
C GLY A 36 -45.89 -21.33 -2.61
N ASP A 37 -45.56 -20.06 -2.86
CA ASP A 37 -44.73 -19.13 -2.07
C ASP A 37 -44.56 -19.46 -0.56
N SER A 38 -43.31 -19.42 -0.06
CA SER A 38 -42.99 -19.19 1.38
C SER A 38 -41.48 -19.02 1.58
N THR A 39 -41.09 -17.78 1.85
CA THR A 39 -39.79 -17.35 2.40
C THR A 39 -39.49 -18.02 3.75
N THR A 40 -38.39 -18.77 3.86
CA THR A 40 -37.90 -19.28 5.16
C THR A 40 -37.10 -18.19 5.88
N THR A 41 -37.78 -17.46 6.76
CA THR A 41 -37.15 -16.63 7.79
C THR A 41 -36.51 -17.53 8.85
N THR A 42 -35.20 -17.39 9.06
CA THR A 42 -34.51 -17.95 10.22
C THR A 42 -35.07 -17.31 11.49
N SER A 43 -35.67 -18.10 12.37
CA SER A 43 -36.20 -17.63 13.66
C SER A 43 -35.07 -17.04 14.53
N PRO A 44 -35.31 -15.93 15.27
CA PRO A 44 -34.32 -15.33 16.16
C PRO A 44 -33.74 -16.33 17.16
N PRO A 45 -32.50 -16.12 17.67
CA PRO A 45 -31.96 -16.90 18.78
C PRO A 45 -32.93 -16.96 19.97
N PRO A 46 -32.97 -18.06 20.75
CA PRO A 46 -33.92 -18.21 21.85
C PRO A 46 -33.81 -17.04 22.85
N GLY A 47 -34.87 -16.22 22.97
CA GLY A 47 -34.99 -15.16 23.99
C GLY A 47 -35.01 -13.70 23.50
N ARG A 48 -34.94 -13.43 22.19
CA ARG A 48 -34.97 -12.07 21.61
C ARG A 48 -36.00 -11.96 20.48
N LYS A 49 -36.66 -10.80 20.32
CA LYS A 49 -37.59 -10.52 19.21
C LYS A 49 -36.86 -10.06 17.95
N GLY A 50 -35.78 -9.30 18.10
CA GLY A 50 -34.89 -8.90 17.02
C GLY A 50 -33.85 -7.88 17.49
N SER A 51 -32.99 -7.48 16.55
CA SER A 51 -31.96 -6.47 16.77
C SER A 51 -31.91 -5.44 15.64
N PHE A 52 -31.22 -4.32 15.87
CA PHE A 52 -30.96 -3.28 14.87
C PHE A 52 -29.59 -2.63 15.11
N LEU A 53 -29.07 -1.94 14.09
CA LEU A 53 -27.83 -1.16 14.18
C LEU A 53 -28.11 0.34 13.95
N ALA A 54 -27.26 1.23 14.44
CA ALA A 54 -27.35 2.68 14.19
C ALA A 54 -25.97 3.34 14.02
N LEU A 55 -25.81 4.17 12.98
CA LEU A 55 -24.61 4.97 12.70
C LEU A 55 -24.96 6.25 11.90
N GLY A 56 -23.99 7.14 11.71
CA GLY A 56 -24.06 8.28 10.78
C GLY A 56 -22.69 8.85 10.48
N ASP A 57 -22.66 9.90 9.65
CA ASP A 57 -21.46 10.70 9.35
C ASP A 57 -20.29 9.83 8.84
N TRP A 58 -20.58 8.94 7.89
CA TRP A 58 -19.65 7.90 7.44
C TRP A 58 -18.97 8.22 6.10
N GLY A 59 -19.47 9.18 5.33
CA GLY A 59 -19.12 9.39 3.92
C GLY A 59 -17.71 9.93 3.64
N TRP A 60 -16.64 9.25 4.08
CA TRP A 60 -15.26 9.72 3.98
C TRP A 60 -14.91 10.19 2.56
N ASP A 61 -14.16 11.28 2.51
CA ASP A 61 -13.82 11.99 1.29
C ASP A 61 -12.38 12.51 1.37
N PRO A 62 -11.52 12.22 0.38
CA PRO A 62 -10.11 12.57 0.42
C PRO A 62 -9.84 14.07 0.41
N ASP A 63 -10.75 14.88 -0.14
CA ASP A 63 -10.51 16.30 -0.38
C ASP A 63 -10.85 17.16 0.84
N VAL A 64 -11.86 16.75 1.63
CA VAL A 64 -12.30 17.51 2.81
C VAL A 64 -11.88 16.90 4.14
N HIS A 65 -11.64 15.59 4.19
CA HIS A 65 -11.24 14.90 5.42
C HIS A 65 -9.72 14.74 5.53
N GLY A 66 -8.96 15.82 5.31
CA GLY A 66 -7.50 15.81 5.28
C GLY A 66 -6.80 15.35 6.58
N ASN A 67 -7.55 15.22 7.67
CA ASN A 67 -7.13 14.65 8.95
C ASN A 67 -7.28 13.12 9.05
N LEU A 68 -8.20 12.53 8.28
CA LEU A 68 -8.35 11.08 8.14
C LEU A 68 -7.69 10.66 6.83
N PRO A 69 -6.57 9.95 6.88
CA PRO A 69 -5.70 9.82 5.71
C PRO A 69 -6.22 8.83 4.65
N SER A 70 -7.29 8.11 4.93
CA SER A 70 -7.97 7.16 4.02
C SER A 70 -9.35 6.78 4.56
N ARG A 71 -10.19 6.12 3.76
CA ARG A 71 -11.47 5.51 4.18
C ARG A 71 -11.34 4.32 5.17
N ALA A 72 -10.17 4.11 5.76
CA ALA A 72 -9.87 2.99 6.67
C ALA A 72 -10.87 2.87 7.83
N CYS A 73 -11.16 4.01 8.48
CA CYS A 73 -12.09 4.09 9.60
C CYS A 73 -13.47 3.57 9.19
N GLN A 74 -14.00 4.13 8.10
CA GLN A 74 -15.28 3.75 7.53
C GLN A 74 -15.32 2.25 7.18
N GLN A 75 -14.26 1.71 6.55
CA GLN A 75 -14.18 0.29 6.20
C GLN A 75 -14.17 -0.61 7.45
N ALA A 76 -13.40 -0.25 8.48
CA ALA A 76 -13.33 -1.03 9.72
C ALA A 76 -14.68 -1.06 10.45
N ILE A 77 -15.42 0.06 10.43
CA ILE A 77 -16.78 0.14 10.97
C ILE A 77 -17.72 -0.75 10.17
N ALA A 78 -17.68 -0.68 8.83
CA ALA A 78 -18.50 -1.53 7.97
C ALA A 78 -18.22 -3.03 8.17
N ASP A 79 -16.96 -3.42 8.31
CA ASP A 79 -16.55 -4.80 8.58
C ASP A 79 -17.06 -5.25 9.96
N SER A 80 -16.98 -4.38 10.97
CA SER A 80 -17.49 -4.66 12.32
C SER A 80 -19.02 -4.77 12.35
N MET A 81 -19.73 -3.93 11.60
CA MET A 81 -21.19 -4.03 11.43
C MET A 81 -21.59 -5.34 10.76
N ALA A 82 -20.90 -5.75 9.69
CA ALA A 82 -21.18 -7.01 9.02
C ALA A 82 -20.94 -8.22 9.93
N ALA A 83 -19.85 -8.21 10.70
CA ALA A 83 -19.58 -9.25 11.69
C ALA A 83 -20.64 -9.29 12.80
N LYS A 84 -21.05 -8.11 13.30
CA LYS A 84 -22.10 -8.00 14.32
C LYS A 84 -23.46 -8.44 13.80
N GLN A 85 -23.80 -8.13 12.55
CA GLN A 85 -25.03 -8.61 11.92
C GLN A 85 -25.08 -10.14 11.89
N LEU A 86 -23.98 -10.78 11.53
CA LEU A 86 -23.89 -12.24 11.47
C LEU A 86 -23.88 -12.87 12.87
N GLU A 87 -23.25 -12.23 13.86
CA GLU A 87 -23.28 -12.64 15.27
C GLU A 87 -24.70 -12.60 15.84
N LEU A 88 -25.46 -11.54 15.55
CA LEU A 88 -26.82 -11.37 16.06
C LEU A 88 -27.81 -12.29 15.33
N GLY A 89 -27.65 -12.46 14.01
CA GLY A 89 -28.46 -13.36 13.18
C GLY A 89 -29.92 -12.91 12.97
N ASP A 90 -30.35 -11.81 13.58
CA ASP A 90 -31.72 -11.31 13.58
C ASP A 90 -31.82 -9.77 13.45
N VAL A 91 -30.78 -9.14 12.87
CA VAL A 91 -30.79 -7.70 12.59
C VAL A 91 -31.88 -7.39 11.56
N LYS A 92 -32.84 -6.55 11.95
CA LYS A 92 -34.03 -6.23 11.15
C LYS A 92 -33.82 -5.04 10.23
N PHE A 93 -33.00 -4.08 10.65
CA PHE A 93 -32.71 -2.84 9.91
C PHE A 93 -31.47 -2.13 10.48
N VAL A 94 -31.02 -1.11 9.76
CA VAL A 94 -30.01 -0.14 10.20
C VAL A 94 -30.60 1.26 10.19
N ILE A 95 -30.30 2.06 11.21
CA ILE A 95 -30.58 3.49 11.26
C ILE A 95 -29.36 4.26 10.77
N ASN A 96 -29.54 5.15 9.79
CA ASN A 96 -28.53 6.06 9.27
C ASN A 96 -28.93 7.51 9.57
N VAL A 97 -28.21 8.19 10.46
CA VAL A 97 -28.56 9.55 10.90
C VAL A 97 -28.11 10.65 9.92
N GLY A 98 -27.61 10.32 8.73
CA GLY A 98 -27.26 11.30 7.69
C GLY A 98 -25.78 11.65 7.64
N ASP A 99 -25.43 12.63 6.82
CA ASP A 99 -24.07 12.91 6.33
C ASP A 99 -23.43 11.67 5.70
N SER A 100 -24.20 11.09 4.79
CA SER A 100 -23.85 9.86 4.09
C SER A 100 -22.79 10.11 3.03
N PHE A 101 -22.79 11.30 2.42
CA PHE A 101 -21.87 11.65 1.34
C PHE A 101 -21.29 13.05 1.54
N TYR A 102 -20.06 13.12 2.07
CA TYR A 102 -19.30 14.37 2.08
C TYR A 102 -18.63 14.65 0.72
N PRO A 103 -18.18 15.88 0.43
CA PRO A 103 -18.50 17.10 1.18
C PRO A 103 -19.91 17.64 0.91
N ILE A 104 -20.56 17.21 -0.16
CA ILE A 104 -21.72 17.93 -0.72
C ILE A 104 -22.87 17.01 -1.17
N GLY A 105 -23.00 15.79 -0.66
CA GLY A 105 -24.09 14.89 -1.09
C GLY A 105 -23.83 14.23 -2.44
N VAL A 106 -24.90 13.78 -3.09
CA VAL A 106 -24.88 13.10 -4.40
C VAL A 106 -25.81 13.78 -5.39
N ALA A 107 -25.40 13.86 -6.65
CA ALA A 107 -26.17 14.58 -7.67
C ALA A 107 -27.36 13.78 -8.24
N ASN A 108 -27.30 12.45 -8.19
CA ASN A 108 -28.35 11.52 -8.67
C ASN A 108 -28.04 10.07 -8.25
N LYS A 109 -28.92 9.14 -8.60
CA LYS A 109 -28.78 7.69 -8.33
C LYS A 109 -27.59 7.02 -9.05
N SER A 110 -27.05 7.64 -10.10
CA SER A 110 -25.86 7.15 -10.82
C SER A 110 -24.56 7.84 -10.38
N ASP A 111 -24.61 8.69 -9.36
CA ASP A 111 -23.42 9.33 -8.80
C ASP A 111 -22.42 8.26 -8.31
N PRO A 112 -21.14 8.30 -8.74
CA PRO A 112 -20.12 7.33 -8.34
C PRO A 112 -19.92 7.22 -6.83
N GLN A 113 -20.30 8.22 -6.03
CA GLN A 113 -20.17 8.14 -4.57
C GLN A 113 -21.02 7.03 -3.95
N TRP A 114 -22.13 6.66 -4.60
CA TRP A 114 -22.90 5.48 -4.20
C TRP A 114 -22.08 4.18 -4.33
N ASP A 115 -21.14 4.11 -5.26
CA ASP A 115 -20.22 2.97 -5.34
C ASP A 115 -19.09 3.12 -4.33
N THR A 116 -18.36 4.23 -4.40
CA THR A 116 -17.09 4.38 -3.68
C THR A 116 -17.24 4.49 -2.17
N LYS A 117 -18.35 5.06 -1.68
CA LYS A 117 -18.61 5.29 -0.25
C LYS A 117 -19.66 4.35 0.33
N TRP A 118 -20.57 3.81 -0.49
CA TRP A 118 -21.65 2.93 -0.04
C TRP A 118 -21.45 1.47 -0.47
N ARG A 119 -21.66 1.15 -1.76
CA ARG A 119 -21.72 -0.25 -2.24
C ARG A 119 -20.40 -1.01 -2.15
N HIS A 120 -19.26 -0.32 -2.25
CA HIS A 120 -17.93 -0.92 -2.10
C HIS A 120 -17.40 -0.94 -0.67
N VAL A 121 -18.11 -0.34 0.29
CA VAL A 121 -17.70 -0.27 1.69
C VAL A 121 -18.55 -1.21 2.55
N TYR A 122 -19.87 -1.12 2.41
CA TYR A 122 -20.82 -1.96 3.14
C TYR A 122 -21.17 -3.21 2.34
N SER A 123 -21.01 -4.37 2.98
CA SER A 123 -21.21 -5.67 2.34
C SER A 123 -22.64 -5.84 1.80
N GLU A 124 -22.79 -6.67 0.77
CA GLU A 124 -24.11 -6.97 0.19
C GLU A 124 -25.09 -7.53 1.23
N GLY A 125 -24.61 -8.37 2.16
CA GLY A 125 -25.43 -8.89 3.26
C GLY A 125 -25.95 -7.80 4.19
N LEU A 126 -25.12 -6.80 4.49
CA LEU A 126 -25.51 -5.66 5.33
C LEU A 126 -26.41 -4.67 4.58
N ARG A 127 -26.24 -4.53 3.26
CA ARG A 127 -27.13 -3.74 2.41
C ARG A 127 -28.44 -4.43 2.08
N SER A 128 -28.55 -5.75 2.29
CA SER A 128 -29.76 -6.52 1.99
C SER A 128 -30.92 -6.29 2.96
N ILE A 129 -30.62 -5.72 4.13
CA ILE A 129 -31.64 -5.26 5.10
C ILE A 129 -31.91 -3.76 4.90
N PRO A 130 -33.10 -3.25 5.26
CA PRO A 130 -33.40 -1.83 5.13
C PRO A 130 -32.45 -0.95 5.96
N TRP A 131 -31.92 0.09 5.32
CA TRP A 131 -31.19 1.17 5.97
C TRP A 131 -32.07 2.41 6.00
N TYR A 132 -32.72 2.70 7.12
CA TYR A 132 -33.57 3.89 7.25
C TYR A 132 -32.72 5.13 7.46
N SER A 133 -32.74 6.03 6.48
CA SER A 133 -31.88 7.22 6.45
C SER A 133 -32.64 8.54 6.61
N VAL A 134 -31.96 9.57 7.10
CA VAL A 134 -32.34 11.00 7.00
C VAL A 134 -31.23 11.80 6.32
N TYR A 135 -31.53 13.04 5.91
CA TYR A 135 -30.53 13.98 5.39
C TYR A 135 -29.72 14.60 6.53
N GLY A 136 -28.39 14.58 6.39
CA GLY A 136 -27.51 15.47 7.15
C GLY A 136 -27.32 16.83 6.47
N ASN A 137 -26.54 17.72 7.09
CA ASN A 137 -26.31 19.04 6.49
C ASN A 137 -25.44 18.97 5.22
N HIS A 138 -24.49 18.04 5.13
CA HIS A 138 -23.63 17.90 3.95
C HIS A 138 -24.34 17.26 2.77
N ASP A 139 -25.36 16.45 3.04
CA ASP A 139 -26.08 15.72 2.01
C ASP A 139 -26.89 16.62 1.06
N TYR A 140 -27.24 17.84 1.50
CA TYR A 140 -28.09 18.77 0.75
C TYR A 140 -27.38 19.59 -0.32
N VAL A 141 -26.08 19.86 -0.17
CA VAL A 141 -25.40 20.94 -0.93
C VAL A 141 -25.42 20.68 -2.45
N GLY A 142 -25.13 19.45 -2.86
CA GLY A 142 -25.07 18.97 -4.24
C GLY A 142 -26.23 18.05 -4.64
N ASP A 143 -27.14 17.73 -3.71
CA ASP A 143 -28.37 17.00 -4.02
C ASP A 143 -29.43 17.96 -4.58
N PRO A 144 -30.10 17.63 -5.70
CA PRO A 144 -31.24 18.39 -6.22
C PRO A 144 -32.31 18.68 -5.17
N CYS A 145 -32.37 17.88 -4.11
CA CYS A 145 -33.32 17.99 -3.03
C CYS A 145 -33.30 19.30 -2.27
N ALA A 146 -32.19 20.03 -2.24
CA ALA A 146 -32.18 21.38 -1.68
C ALA A 146 -33.18 22.29 -2.42
N CYS A 147 -33.30 22.12 -3.74
CA CYS A 147 -34.11 22.99 -4.60
C CYS A 147 -35.46 22.41 -4.99
N ALA A 148 -35.59 21.08 -4.99
CA ALA A 148 -36.78 20.38 -5.44
C ALA A 148 -37.97 20.53 -4.48
N ASP A 149 -39.17 20.62 -5.05
CA ASP A 149 -40.44 20.62 -4.30
C ASP A 149 -40.87 19.20 -3.91
N ASN A 150 -40.44 18.19 -4.67
CA ASN A 150 -40.88 16.81 -4.54
C ASN A 150 -39.72 15.86 -4.23
N ALA A 151 -39.95 14.89 -3.33
CA ALA A 151 -38.98 13.87 -2.93
C ALA A 151 -38.48 13.00 -4.09
N SER A 152 -39.30 12.76 -5.12
CA SER A 152 -38.91 11.96 -6.30
C SER A 152 -37.80 12.56 -7.16
N GLU A 153 -37.52 13.86 -7.02
CA GLU A 153 -36.41 14.54 -7.70
C GLU A 153 -35.09 14.45 -6.93
N CYS A 154 -35.16 14.06 -5.66
CA CYS A 154 -34.00 14.02 -4.76
C CYS A 154 -33.13 12.80 -5.05
N ALA A 155 -31.81 12.95 -4.97
CA ALA A 155 -30.90 11.87 -5.31
C ALA A 155 -30.81 10.80 -4.22
N GLN A 156 -30.93 11.17 -2.95
CA GLN A 156 -30.89 10.21 -1.83
C GLN A 156 -32.22 9.55 -1.52
N ILE A 157 -33.36 10.20 -1.80
CA ILE A 157 -34.71 9.61 -1.58
C ILE A 157 -34.86 8.31 -2.36
N ASN A 158 -35.34 7.28 -1.68
CA ASN A 158 -35.62 5.96 -2.25
C ASN A 158 -36.82 5.37 -1.50
N ASP A 159 -37.98 5.46 -2.14
CA ASP A 159 -39.26 4.93 -1.67
C ASP A 159 -39.44 3.43 -1.98
N ASP A 160 -38.67 2.91 -2.95
CA ASP A 160 -38.53 1.47 -3.16
C ASP A 160 -37.55 0.85 -2.15
N ILE A 161 -38.09 0.49 -0.99
CA ILE A 161 -37.34 -0.18 0.09
C ILE A 161 -36.78 -1.55 -0.37
N GLY A 162 -37.35 -2.16 -1.42
CA GLY A 162 -36.83 -3.39 -2.01
C GLY A 162 -35.57 -3.17 -2.85
N ASN A 163 -35.32 -1.94 -3.29
CA ASN A 163 -34.12 -1.58 -4.05
C ASN A 163 -32.93 -1.33 -3.12
N THR A 164 -32.28 -2.41 -2.72
CA THR A 164 -31.10 -2.43 -1.84
C THR A 164 -29.80 -1.90 -2.48
N SER A 165 -29.88 -1.36 -3.70
CA SER A 165 -28.78 -0.60 -4.30
C SER A 165 -28.62 0.79 -3.68
N PHE A 166 -29.65 1.25 -2.95
CA PHE A 166 -29.73 2.50 -2.20
C PHE A 166 -30.27 2.19 -0.80
N PHE A 167 -30.05 3.09 0.16
CA PHE A 167 -30.70 2.97 1.47
C PHE A 167 -32.20 3.29 1.38
N ALA A 168 -32.98 2.89 2.37
CA ALA A 168 -34.42 3.16 2.46
C ALA A 168 -34.65 4.58 2.99
N MET A 169 -35.24 5.44 2.17
CA MET A 169 -35.54 6.81 2.57
C MET A 169 -36.78 7.27 1.80
N PRO A 170 -37.98 6.82 2.23
CA PRO A 170 -39.21 7.02 1.47
C PRO A 170 -39.67 8.48 1.40
N ASP A 171 -39.27 9.31 2.37
CA ASP A 171 -39.52 10.74 2.37
C ASP A 171 -38.46 11.46 3.25
N PHE A 172 -38.55 12.78 3.38
CA PHE A 172 -37.69 13.59 4.26
C PHE A 172 -37.88 13.25 5.73
N SER A 173 -39.11 12.93 6.12
CA SER A 173 -39.48 12.49 7.47
C SER A 173 -40.60 11.48 7.34
N TYR A 174 -40.48 10.36 8.04
CA TYR A 174 -41.36 9.21 7.87
C TYR A 174 -41.35 8.34 9.12
N PHE A 175 -42.29 7.41 9.20
CA PHE A 175 -42.31 6.40 10.25
C PHE A 175 -42.46 5.00 9.66
N VAL A 176 -41.98 3.99 10.39
CA VAL A 176 -42.10 2.59 9.99
C VAL A 176 -42.46 1.74 11.21
N ASP A 177 -43.55 0.98 11.08
CA ASP A 177 -44.04 0.10 12.14
C ASP A 177 -43.34 -1.26 12.08
N TYR A 178 -42.83 -1.72 13.22
CA TYR A 178 -42.20 -3.02 13.42
C TYR A 178 -42.90 -3.80 14.55
N PRO A 179 -44.14 -4.28 14.33
CA PRO A 179 -44.95 -4.89 15.37
C PRO A 179 -44.36 -6.20 15.91
N ASP A 180 -43.60 -6.94 15.09
CA ASP A 180 -42.95 -8.20 15.47
C ASP A 180 -41.91 -8.01 16.59
N ILE A 181 -41.28 -6.84 16.64
CA ILE A 181 -40.34 -6.46 17.70
C ILE A 181 -40.88 -5.37 18.64
N ALA A 182 -42.18 -5.06 18.56
CA ALA A 182 -42.84 -4.01 19.35
C ALA A 182 -42.12 -2.64 19.28
N ALA A 183 -41.65 -2.27 18.09
CA ALA A 183 -40.98 -1.01 17.82
C ALA A 183 -41.68 -0.22 16.72
N GLU A 184 -41.50 1.10 16.74
CA GLU A 184 -41.84 2.00 15.63
C GLU A 184 -40.68 2.97 15.44
N ILE A 185 -40.26 3.16 14.18
CA ILE A 185 -39.19 4.06 13.80
C ILE A 185 -39.80 5.40 13.41
N ILE A 186 -39.21 6.50 13.84
CA ILE A 186 -39.58 7.88 13.44
C ILE A 186 -38.32 8.61 12.98
N ALA A 187 -38.25 8.87 11.67
CA ALA A 187 -37.17 9.57 11.00
C ALA A 187 -37.52 11.06 10.85
N MET A 188 -36.62 11.95 11.25
CA MET A 188 -36.86 13.40 11.27
C MET A 188 -35.76 14.18 10.53
N ASP A 189 -36.16 15.05 9.62
CA ASP A 189 -35.29 16.08 9.06
C ASP A 189 -35.45 17.37 9.85
N THR A 190 -34.41 17.77 10.58
CA THR A 190 -34.44 18.94 11.47
C THR A 190 -33.54 20.09 11.01
N ASN A 191 -32.95 20.00 9.81
CA ASN A 191 -31.88 20.87 9.32
C ASN A 191 -32.19 22.38 9.39
N TYR A 192 -33.44 22.78 9.16
CA TYR A 192 -33.82 24.20 9.21
C TYR A 192 -33.62 24.83 10.60
N TYR A 193 -33.98 24.11 11.66
CA TYR A 193 -33.91 24.66 13.01
C TYR A 193 -32.51 24.52 13.62
N THR A 194 -31.70 23.59 13.13
CA THR A 194 -30.38 23.30 13.68
C THR A 194 -29.25 23.95 12.86
N TRP A 195 -29.18 23.83 11.53
CA TRP A 195 -27.97 24.21 10.76
C TRP A 195 -28.20 24.98 9.44
N LEU A 196 -29.34 25.67 9.32
CA LEU A 196 -29.73 26.46 8.15
C LEU A 196 -28.63 27.35 7.55
N ASN A 197 -27.92 28.08 8.41
CA ASN A 197 -26.96 29.12 8.01
C ASN A 197 -25.68 28.57 7.35
N HIS A 198 -25.48 27.25 7.34
CA HIS A 198 -24.36 26.60 6.65
C HIS A 198 -24.83 25.62 5.58
N THR A 199 -26.04 25.09 5.70
CA THR A 199 -26.58 24.17 4.69
C THR A 199 -27.00 24.89 3.42
N CYS A 200 -27.86 25.91 3.51
CA CYS A 200 -28.48 26.52 2.33
C CYS A 200 -27.60 27.50 1.53
N PRO A 201 -26.70 28.30 2.14
CA PRO A 201 -25.90 29.28 1.38
C PRO A 201 -25.04 28.67 0.27
N ASP A 202 -24.60 27.43 0.44
CA ASP A 202 -23.74 26.73 -0.51
C ASP A 202 -24.52 25.92 -1.57
N THR A 203 -25.85 25.89 -1.48
CA THR A 203 -26.70 25.24 -2.48
C THR A 203 -26.87 26.12 -3.73
N ALA A 204 -27.27 25.50 -4.84
CA ALA A 204 -27.60 26.23 -6.07
C ALA A 204 -28.81 27.18 -5.94
N CYS A 205 -29.56 27.12 -4.83
CA CYS A 205 -30.84 27.82 -4.67
C CYS A 205 -31.09 28.28 -3.21
N PRO A 206 -30.24 29.12 -2.60
CA PRO A 206 -30.28 29.35 -1.15
C PRO A 206 -31.66 29.71 -0.57
N SER A 207 -32.38 30.67 -1.17
CA SER A 207 -33.71 31.07 -0.68
C SER A 207 -34.78 29.97 -0.83
N LYS A 208 -34.67 29.14 -1.87
CA LYS A 208 -35.60 28.03 -2.10
C LYS A 208 -35.29 26.87 -1.15
N CYS A 209 -34.00 26.61 -0.93
CA CYS A 209 -33.52 25.70 0.10
C CYS A 209 -34.08 26.08 1.47
N GLU A 210 -33.96 27.34 1.90
CA GLU A 210 -34.46 27.76 3.20
C GLU A 210 -35.98 27.49 3.36
N ALA A 211 -36.77 27.84 2.33
CA ALA A 211 -38.21 27.59 2.33
C ALA A 211 -38.54 26.08 2.40
N ASN A 212 -37.85 25.27 1.60
CA ASN A 212 -38.08 23.82 1.54
C ASN A 212 -37.70 23.15 2.86
N LEU A 213 -36.52 23.46 3.40
CA LEU A 213 -36.04 22.92 4.67
C LEU A 213 -36.96 23.31 5.83
N LYS A 214 -37.53 24.53 5.81
CA LYS A 214 -38.52 24.93 6.81
C LYS A 214 -39.74 24.01 6.79
N THR A 215 -40.33 23.82 5.63
CA THR A 215 -41.52 22.97 5.47
C THR A 215 -41.24 21.54 5.92
N ARG A 216 -40.06 20.99 5.59
CA ARG A 216 -39.64 19.64 5.99
C ARG A 216 -39.46 19.54 7.51
N ALA A 217 -38.80 20.51 8.13
CA ALA A 217 -38.60 20.50 9.57
C ALA A 217 -39.90 20.69 10.36
N ASP A 218 -40.80 21.57 9.90
CA ASP A 218 -42.15 21.70 10.48
C ASP A 218 -42.91 20.35 10.44
N ALA A 219 -42.85 19.67 9.29
CA ALA A 219 -43.48 18.36 9.10
C ALA A 219 -42.84 17.29 9.99
N ALA A 220 -41.52 17.31 10.19
CA ALA A 220 -40.82 16.38 11.07
C ALA A 220 -41.31 16.48 12.53
N TYR A 221 -41.41 17.70 13.08
CA TYR A 221 -41.93 17.89 14.44
C TYR A 221 -43.41 17.51 14.56
N ALA A 222 -44.22 17.86 13.56
CA ALA A 222 -45.63 17.45 13.54
C ALA A 222 -45.78 15.92 13.54
N LEU A 223 -45.01 15.23 12.69
CA LEU A 223 -44.99 13.77 12.62
C LEU A 223 -44.57 13.15 13.95
N PHE A 224 -43.51 13.64 14.57
CA PHE A 224 -43.05 13.12 15.87
C PHE A 224 -44.17 13.15 16.92
N TYR A 225 -44.84 14.30 17.10
CA TYR A 225 -45.91 14.40 18.09
C TYR A 225 -47.15 13.60 17.73
N GLU A 226 -47.48 13.50 16.44
CA GLU A 226 -48.53 12.60 15.97
C GLU A 226 -48.23 11.15 16.37
N ARG A 227 -47.01 10.68 16.08
CA ARG A 227 -46.60 9.29 16.35
C ARG A 227 -46.47 9.00 17.83
N VAL A 228 -45.94 9.92 18.64
CA VAL A 228 -45.92 9.79 20.11
C VAL A 228 -47.33 9.61 20.67
N ALA A 229 -48.32 10.32 20.11
CA ALA A 229 -49.71 10.22 20.56
C ALA A 229 -50.43 8.97 20.02
N ALA A 230 -50.14 8.56 18.78
CA ALA A 230 -50.90 7.52 18.08
C ALA A 230 -50.31 6.11 18.21
N SER A 231 -48.99 5.98 18.35
CA SER A 231 -48.31 4.69 18.26
C SER A 231 -48.61 3.79 19.46
N THR A 232 -48.85 2.51 19.18
CA THR A 232 -49.03 1.48 20.21
C THR A 232 -47.75 0.68 20.50
N ALA A 233 -46.64 0.96 19.81
CA ALA A 233 -45.37 0.25 20.01
C ALA A 233 -44.82 0.46 21.42
N SER A 234 -44.19 -0.55 22.01
CA SER A 234 -43.56 -0.39 23.33
C SER A 234 -42.31 0.48 23.27
N ASN A 235 -41.65 0.52 22.12
CA ASN A 235 -40.43 1.29 21.88
C ASN A 235 -40.64 2.22 20.68
N LEU A 236 -40.34 3.51 20.85
CA LEU A 236 -40.17 4.43 19.73
C LEU A 236 -38.67 4.62 19.48
N ILE A 237 -38.22 4.34 18.26
CA ILE A 237 -36.85 4.58 17.81
C ILE A 237 -36.89 5.87 16.99
N VAL A 238 -36.41 6.96 17.57
CA VAL A 238 -36.48 8.29 16.96
C VAL A 238 -35.08 8.69 16.52
N PHE A 239 -34.94 9.20 15.30
CA PHE A 239 -33.64 9.69 14.85
C PHE A 239 -33.74 10.91 13.96
N SER A 240 -32.75 11.78 14.11
CA SER A 240 -32.49 12.91 13.23
C SER A 240 -30.98 13.10 13.10
N HIS A 241 -30.53 13.98 12.22
CA HIS A 241 -29.09 14.22 12.07
C HIS A 241 -28.42 14.84 13.30
N TYR A 242 -29.14 15.60 14.13
CA TYR A 242 -28.52 16.37 15.21
C TYR A 242 -28.68 15.70 16.58
N PRO A 243 -27.68 15.81 17.47
CA PRO A 243 -27.73 15.21 18.80
C PRO A 243 -28.57 16.04 19.77
N THR A 244 -28.97 15.45 20.89
CA THR A 244 -30.00 16.03 21.79
C THR A 244 -29.64 17.39 22.37
N ASP A 245 -28.35 17.68 22.54
CA ASP A 245 -27.87 18.98 22.99
C ASP A 245 -28.13 20.13 22.01
N TYR A 246 -28.42 19.83 20.74
CA TYR A 246 -28.75 20.84 19.72
C TYR A 246 -30.19 21.32 19.78
N PHE A 247 -31.05 20.70 20.60
CA PHE A 247 -32.44 21.09 20.75
C PHE A 247 -32.65 21.99 21.98
N PRO A 248 -33.78 22.72 22.05
CA PRO A 248 -34.08 23.55 23.19
C PRO A 248 -34.15 22.76 24.49
N GLY A 249 -33.52 23.29 25.53
CA GLY A 249 -33.31 22.60 26.82
C GLY A 249 -31.91 22.01 26.97
N GLY A 250 -31.13 21.92 25.88
CA GLY A 250 -29.70 21.61 25.92
C GLY A 250 -28.80 22.81 26.29
N PRO A 251 -27.47 22.60 26.40
CA PRO A 251 -26.51 23.63 26.80
C PRO A 251 -26.44 24.82 25.82
N TYR A 252 -26.92 24.65 24.60
CA TYR A 252 -26.96 25.70 23.58
C TYR A 252 -28.05 26.75 23.80
N SER A 253 -28.94 26.53 24.78
CA SER A 253 -29.99 27.49 25.18
C SER A 253 -29.48 28.80 25.78
N GLU A 254 -28.21 28.84 26.23
CA GLU A 254 -27.57 30.03 26.82
C GLU A 254 -26.44 30.63 25.95
N VAL A 255 -26.24 30.12 24.74
CA VAL A 255 -25.08 30.44 23.90
C VAL A 255 -25.26 31.78 23.18
N ASN A 256 -24.15 32.51 22.99
CA ASN A 256 -24.12 33.75 22.22
C ASN A 256 -24.62 33.52 20.78
N LYS A 257 -25.68 34.24 20.40
CA LYS A 257 -26.34 34.19 19.09
C LYS A 257 -25.41 34.48 17.90
N SER A 258 -24.21 35.01 18.13
CA SER A 258 -23.23 35.35 17.10
C SER A 258 -22.21 34.24 16.81
N LEU A 259 -22.28 33.09 17.47
CA LEU A 259 -21.33 32.00 17.26
C LEU A 259 -21.77 31.15 16.06
N TRP A 260 -20.83 30.91 15.14
CA TRP A 260 -21.12 30.24 13.87
C TRP A 260 -21.60 28.79 14.06
N TRP A 261 -21.23 28.12 15.14
CA TRP A 261 -21.65 26.74 15.46
C TRP A 261 -22.94 26.65 16.28
N ALA A 262 -23.58 27.78 16.60
CA ALA A 262 -24.82 27.76 17.38
C ALA A 262 -25.99 27.25 16.53
N PRO A 263 -26.89 26.41 17.09
CA PRO A 263 -28.10 26.00 16.38
C PRO A 263 -28.92 27.19 15.87
N SER A 264 -29.46 27.07 14.67
CA SER A 264 -30.12 28.18 13.96
C SER A 264 -31.30 28.78 14.75
N TRP A 265 -32.05 27.94 15.48
CA TRP A 265 -33.18 28.34 16.31
C TRP A 265 -32.82 29.32 17.44
N VAL A 266 -31.57 29.35 17.92
CA VAL A 266 -31.10 30.27 18.97
C VAL A 266 -31.22 31.73 18.53
N SER A 267 -31.14 31.97 17.22
CA SER A 267 -31.30 33.29 16.60
C SER A 267 -32.75 33.62 16.19
N MET A 268 -33.66 32.63 16.22
CA MET A 268 -35.04 32.77 15.76
C MET A 268 -35.97 33.35 16.83
N THR A 269 -37.09 33.93 16.40
CA THR A 269 -38.17 34.33 17.31
C THR A 269 -39.16 33.18 17.51
N ALA A 270 -39.92 33.20 18.60
CA ALA A 270 -40.95 32.18 18.86
C ALA A 270 -41.95 31.99 17.70
N SER A 271 -42.20 33.03 16.89
CA SER A 271 -43.09 32.96 15.72
C SER A 271 -42.52 32.15 14.54
N ASN A 272 -41.21 31.90 14.52
CA ASN A 272 -40.54 31.13 13.48
C ASN A 272 -40.42 29.64 13.83
N LEU A 273 -40.64 29.28 15.10
CA LEU A 273 -40.45 27.92 15.63
C LEU A 273 -41.73 27.10 15.47
N PRO A 274 -41.62 25.76 15.32
CA PRO A 274 -42.79 24.91 15.17
C PRO A 274 -43.52 24.79 16.50
N ASN A 275 -44.77 24.33 16.44
CA ASN A 275 -45.55 24.08 17.65
C ASN A 275 -44.84 23.07 18.55
N ARG A 276 -44.87 23.34 19.86
CA ARG A 276 -44.24 22.50 20.90
C ARG A 276 -42.72 22.29 20.73
N PHE A 277 -42.02 23.13 19.97
CA PHE A 277 -40.58 23.00 19.75
C PHE A 277 -39.74 22.86 21.04
N TYR A 278 -40.08 23.61 22.09
CA TYR A 278 -39.41 23.54 23.39
C TYR A 278 -39.77 22.30 24.22
N ASP A 279 -40.84 21.58 23.86
CA ASP A 279 -41.27 20.35 24.53
C ASP A 279 -40.56 19.11 23.98
N PHE A 280 -39.73 19.23 22.93
CA PHE A 280 -39.15 18.08 22.25
C PHE A 280 -38.25 17.24 23.18
N LEU A 281 -37.24 17.84 23.80
CA LEU A 281 -36.40 17.12 24.78
C LEU A 281 -37.19 16.58 25.98
N PRO A 282 -38.09 17.36 26.62
CA PRO A 282 -38.98 16.82 27.65
C PRO A 282 -39.79 15.59 27.22
N GLU A 283 -40.28 15.56 25.97
CA GLU A 283 -41.03 14.43 25.44
C GLU A 283 -40.13 13.21 25.23
N LEU A 284 -38.89 13.40 24.74
CA LEU A 284 -37.90 12.31 24.66
C LEU A 284 -37.59 11.71 26.04
N SER A 285 -37.60 12.53 27.10
CA SER A 285 -37.39 12.10 28.49
C SER A 285 -38.65 11.56 29.19
N ASN A 286 -39.78 11.45 28.49
CA ASN A 286 -41.04 11.05 29.09
C ASN A 286 -41.01 9.58 29.54
N ALA A 287 -40.92 9.34 30.85
CA ALA A 287 -40.85 8.00 31.44
C ALA A 287 -42.07 7.11 31.15
N SER A 288 -43.19 7.67 30.67
CA SER A 288 -44.40 6.91 30.32
C SER A 288 -44.26 6.17 29.00
N ARG A 289 -43.21 6.46 28.22
CA ARG A 289 -42.95 5.87 26.90
C ARG A 289 -41.46 5.63 26.72
N HIS A 290 -41.07 4.44 26.28
CA HIS A 290 -39.67 4.20 25.94
C HIS A 290 -39.36 4.83 24.58
N ILE A 291 -38.55 5.89 24.59
CA ILE A 291 -38.07 6.57 23.38
C ILE A 291 -36.56 6.48 23.32
N GLU A 292 -36.03 5.71 22.38
CA GLU A 292 -34.60 5.64 22.11
C GLU A 292 -34.27 6.64 21.00
N TYR A 293 -33.42 7.63 21.30
CA TYR A 293 -33.08 8.70 20.35
C TYR A 293 -31.67 8.55 19.77
N PHE A 294 -31.51 8.71 18.46
CA PHE A 294 -30.21 8.70 17.77
C PHE A 294 -29.96 10.01 17.02
N GLY A 295 -28.78 10.61 17.21
CA GLY A 295 -28.31 11.79 16.48
C GLY A 295 -26.85 11.65 16.05
N GLY A 296 -26.43 12.41 15.04
CA GLY A 296 -25.06 12.43 14.47
C GLY A 296 -24.45 13.83 14.52
N HIS A 297 -23.93 14.31 13.39
CA HIS A 297 -23.37 15.66 13.15
C HIS A 297 -22.02 15.92 13.84
N ARG A 298 -21.90 15.50 15.10
CA ARG A 298 -20.62 15.49 15.84
C ARG A 298 -19.99 14.12 15.70
N HIS A 299 -18.71 14.08 15.36
CA HIS A 299 -18.06 12.85 14.91
C HIS A 299 -17.56 11.99 16.07
N ASN A 300 -18.48 11.48 16.90
CA ASN A 300 -18.23 10.58 18.01
C ASN A 300 -19.39 9.57 18.20
N THR A 301 -19.17 8.53 19.00
CA THR A 301 -20.18 7.50 19.33
C THR A 301 -20.29 7.35 20.83
N ASP A 302 -21.18 8.11 21.46
CA ASP A 302 -21.30 8.15 22.92
C ASP A 302 -22.66 8.68 23.41
N GLN A 303 -22.89 8.64 24.73
CA GLN A 303 -24.08 9.23 25.36
C GLN A 303 -23.73 10.42 26.28
N SER A 304 -22.48 10.52 26.70
CA SER A 304 -21.98 11.45 27.73
C SER A 304 -21.84 12.89 27.27
N SER A 305 -21.66 13.11 25.97
CA SER A 305 -21.42 14.41 25.34
C SER A 305 -22.72 15.10 24.88
N THR A 306 -23.87 14.50 25.21
CA THR A 306 -25.20 14.91 24.77
C THR A 306 -26.06 15.32 25.97
N THR A 307 -27.23 15.92 25.69
CA THR A 307 -28.20 16.19 26.76
C THR A 307 -28.97 14.91 27.06
N SER A 308 -28.85 14.41 28.29
CA SER A 308 -29.46 13.15 28.69
C SER A 308 -30.99 13.18 28.60
N THR A 309 -31.57 12.11 28.07
CA THR A 309 -33.02 11.87 28.05
C THR A 309 -33.50 10.90 29.14
N ALA A 310 -32.74 10.76 30.24
CA ALA A 310 -33.09 9.85 31.33
C ALA A 310 -34.54 10.08 31.85
N PRO A 311 -35.31 9.02 32.13
CA PRO A 311 -34.90 7.61 32.23
C PRO A 311 -34.83 6.85 30.89
N ASN A 312 -35.17 7.50 29.78
CA ASN A 312 -34.93 6.95 28.45
C ASN A 312 -33.43 7.08 28.08
N SER A 313 -33.09 6.71 26.86
CA SER A 313 -31.72 6.70 26.37
C SER A 313 -31.60 7.45 25.04
N ASN A 314 -30.43 8.05 24.85
CA ASN A 314 -30.09 8.78 23.64
C ASN A 314 -28.62 8.55 23.29
N TRP A 315 -28.31 8.57 22.00
CA TRP A 315 -26.97 8.33 21.47
C TRP A 315 -26.55 9.42 20.48
N LEU A 316 -25.31 9.84 20.60
CA LEU A 316 -24.54 10.40 19.50
C LEU A 316 -23.91 9.22 18.73
N VAL A 317 -24.10 9.17 17.41
CA VAL A 317 -23.61 8.09 16.52
C VAL A 317 -22.95 8.62 15.24
N GLY A 318 -22.43 9.86 15.27
CA GLY A 318 -21.68 10.46 14.15
C GLY A 318 -20.25 9.92 14.01
N GLY A 319 -19.86 8.92 14.79
CA GLY A 319 -18.56 8.27 14.69
C GLY A 319 -18.47 7.21 13.58
N GLY A 320 -19.21 7.36 12.48
CA GLY A 320 -19.26 6.37 11.38
C GLY A 320 -18.02 6.34 10.47
N GLY A 321 -17.01 7.16 10.77
CA GLY A 321 -15.72 7.16 10.11
C GLY A 321 -15.59 8.08 8.90
N GLY A 322 -16.54 8.99 8.68
CA GLY A 322 -16.48 10.04 7.68
C GLY A 322 -15.47 11.12 8.06
N TRP A 323 -15.49 11.59 9.32
CA TRP A 323 -14.71 12.72 9.82
C TRP A 323 -14.19 12.43 11.24
N GLY A 324 -13.12 13.10 11.71
CA GLY A 324 -12.47 12.71 12.97
C GLY A 324 -11.45 13.71 13.53
N THR A 325 -11.82 14.99 13.67
CA THR A 325 -10.91 16.04 14.20
C THR A 325 -11.47 16.89 15.31
N GLU A 326 -12.68 16.66 15.80
CA GLU A 326 -13.12 17.30 17.01
C GLU A 326 -12.21 16.81 18.14
N SER A 327 -11.67 17.74 18.92
CA SER A 327 -10.73 17.52 20.02
C SER A 327 -11.18 16.47 21.06
N TYR A 328 -12.43 16.01 20.95
CA TYR A 328 -13.17 15.16 21.87
C TYR A 328 -13.68 13.85 21.22
N GLY A 329 -13.64 13.69 19.89
CA GLY A 329 -14.30 12.61 19.14
C GLY A 329 -13.43 11.38 18.88
N LYS A 330 -13.09 10.60 19.91
CA LYS A 330 -12.23 9.41 19.78
C LYS A 330 -12.99 8.08 19.73
N GLU A 331 -14.28 8.08 19.99
CA GLU A 331 -15.12 6.89 19.99
C GLU A 331 -15.79 6.78 18.62
N GLN A 332 -15.20 5.99 17.73
CA GLN A 332 -15.73 5.74 16.38
C GLN A 332 -16.36 4.34 16.37
N GLY A 333 -17.49 4.18 15.69
CA GLY A 333 -18.26 2.94 15.75
C GLY A 333 -19.73 3.11 15.40
N PHE A 334 -20.55 2.19 15.93
CA PHE A 334 -21.99 2.15 15.73
C PHE A 334 -22.67 1.65 17.01
N VAL A 335 -23.99 1.79 17.10
CA VAL A 335 -24.79 1.29 18.23
C VAL A 335 -25.57 0.05 17.81
N VAL A 336 -25.66 -0.92 18.71
CA VAL A 336 -26.53 -2.10 18.59
C VAL A 336 -27.72 -1.89 19.51
N GLY A 337 -28.92 -2.13 19.00
CA GLY A 337 -30.13 -2.25 19.80
C GLY A 337 -30.66 -3.67 19.76
N GLU A 338 -31.00 -4.21 20.93
CA GLU A 338 -31.56 -5.54 21.10
C GLU A 338 -32.90 -5.44 21.81
N ILE A 339 -33.93 -6.12 21.29
CA ILE A 339 -35.26 -6.14 21.90
C ILE A 339 -35.56 -7.55 22.39
N ASP A 340 -35.62 -7.73 23.71
CA ASP A 340 -35.81 -9.02 24.33
C ASP A 340 -37.22 -9.61 24.09
N ALA A 341 -37.43 -10.85 24.52
CA ALA A 341 -38.72 -11.54 24.39
C ALA A 341 -39.90 -10.77 25.04
N ASN A 342 -39.64 -9.92 26.04
CA ASN A 342 -40.65 -9.10 26.72
C ASN A 342 -40.89 -7.75 26.01
N GLY A 343 -40.15 -7.46 24.93
CA GLY A 343 -40.22 -6.18 24.23
C GLY A 343 -39.39 -5.07 24.88
N LYS A 344 -38.53 -5.39 25.86
CA LYS A 344 -37.62 -4.41 26.45
C LYS A 344 -36.41 -4.21 25.55
N MET A 345 -36.11 -2.96 25.23
CA MET A 345 -34.93 -2.59 24.46
C MET A 345 -33.71 -2.37 25.36
N THR A 346 -32.55 -2.79 24.86
CA THR A 346 -31.24 -2.44 25.40
C THR A 346 -30.32 -2.02 24.27
N THR A 347 -29.58 -0.93 24.47
CA THR A 347 -28.62 -0.42 23.49
C THR A 347 -27.21 -0.40 24.04
N TYR A 348 -26.22 -0.63 23.19
CA TYR A 348 -24.81 -0.50 23.53
C TYR A 348 -23.98 -0.18 22.29
N SER A 349 -22.88 0.55 22.46
CA SER A 349 -21.96 0.85 21.36
C SER A 349 -21.03 -0.33 21.06
N VAL A 350 -20.67 -0.43 19.78
CA VAL A 350 -19.57 -1.24 19.28
C VAL A 350 -18.57 -0.27 18.67
N LEU A 351 -17.49 -0.03 19.40
CA LEU A 351 -16.45 0.90 18.99
C LEU A 351 -15.34 0.17 18.24
N VAL A 352 -14.84 0.80 17.19
CA VAL A 352 -13.59 0.44 16.54
C VAL A 352 -12.45 1.22 17.21
N ASP A 353 -11.25 0.64 17.20
CA ASP A 353 -10.08 1.34 17.74
C ASP A 353 -9.83 2.62 16.93
N PHE A 354 -9.87 3.78 17.59
CA PHE A 354 -9.62 5.08 16.96
C PHE A 354 -8.29 5.13 16.23
N ALA A 355 -7.31 4.34 16.68
CA ALA A 355 -6.07 4.18 15.95
C ALA A 355 -6.35 3.78 14.49
N VAL A 356 -7.31 2.91 14.19
CA VAL A 356 -7.70 2.53 12.81
C VAL A 356 -8.17 3.73 11.98
N CYS A 357 -8.72 4.75 12.64
CA CYS A 357 -9.15 6.00 12.02
C CYS A 357 -7.97 6.99 11.82
N GLU A 358 -7.03 7.04 12.77
CA GLU A 358 -5.78 7.80 12.64
C GLU A 358 -4.73 7.10 11.75
N LEU A 359 -4.92 5.81 11.49
CA LEU A 359 -4.03 4.96 10.72
C LEU A 359 -4.18 5.28 9.24
N ARG A 360 -3.03 5.50 8.58
CA ARG A 360 -2.85 5.23 7.15
C ARG A 360 -2.94 3.71 6.98
N ASN A 361 -4.19 3.24 6.90
CA ASN A 361 -4.72 1.91 6.59
C ASN A 361 -3.84 0.67 6.89
N TRP A 362 -3.69 0.33 8.19
CA TRP A 362 -3.28 -1.00 8.62
C TRP A 362 -4.51 -1.88 8.90
N GLY A 363 -4.90 -2.74 7.94
CA GLY A 363 -5.97 -3.72 8.14
C GLY A 363 -5.47 -4.98 8.86
N LEU A 364 -6.05 -5.28 10.04
CA LEU A 364 -6.47 -6.63 10.48
C LEU A 364 -7.06 -6.56 11.91
N PHE A 365 -8.37 -6.30 12.00
CA PHE A 365 -9.22 -6.87 13.05
C PHE A 365 -10.21 -7.83 12.38
N SER A 366 -9.89 -9.12 12.41
CA SER A 366 -10.88 -10.17 12.17
C SER A 366 -11.72 -10.32 13.44
N MET A 367 -12.96 -9.85 13.40
CA MET A 367 -14.01 -10.46 14.23
C MET A 367 -14.19 -11.89 13.72
N LYS A 368 -14.07 -12.85 14.62
CA LYS A 368 -14.41 -14.24 14.35
C LYS A 368 -15.88 -14.31 13.95
N VAL A 369 -16.15 -14.55 12.67
CA VAL A 369 -17.38 -15.23 12.29
C VAL A 369 -17.06 -16.39 11.38
N THR A 370 -17.57 -17.55 11.77
CA THR A 370 -17.33 -18.85 11.16
C THR A 370 -18.00 -18.95 9.79
N SER A 371 -17.23 -19.48 8.85
CA SER A 371 -17.54 -19.73 7.44
C SER A 371 -18.63 -20.78 7.21
N ALA A 372 -19.64 -20.44 6.42
CA ALA A 372 -20.30 -21.34 5.46
C ALA A 372 -21.08 -20.52 4.41
N ASP A 373 -20.89 -20.87 3.13
CA ASP A 373 -21.67 -20.51 1.94
C ASP A 373 -21.55 -19.03 1.49
N ILE A 374 -21.22 -18.66 0.24
CA ILE A 374 -21.63 -19.19 -1.06
C ILE A 374 -20.54 -18.86 -2.09
N ARG A 375 -19.98 -19.88 -2.74
CA ARG A 375 -19.40 -19.78 -4.09
C ARG A 375 -20.34 -20.52 -5.03
N ASN A 376 -21.09 -19.79 -5.85
CA ASN A 376 -21.52 -20.22 -7.17
C ASN A 376 -22.24 -19.06 -7.89
N GLN A 377 -21.60 -18.45 -8.89
CA GLN A 377 -22.11 -18.44 -10.27
C GLN A 377 -21.13 -17.75 -11.24
N ARG A 378 -21.11 -18.30 -12.46
CA ARG A 378 -20.25 -17.98 -13.61
C ARG A 378 -21.01 -17.09 -14.63
N PRO A 379 -20.33 -16.55 -15.67
CA PRO A 379 -20.56 -15.18 -16.16
C PRO A 379 -21.49 -15.08 -17.38
N ALA A 380 -22.11 -13.91 -17.57
CA ALA A 380 -22.83 -13.55 -18.79
C ALA A 380 -22.21 -12.33 -19.50
N LYS A 381 -21.48 -12.65 -20.58
CA LYS A 381 -21.38 -12.01 -21.92
C LYS A 381 -21.20 -10.49 -22.10
N LYS A 382 -20.06 -10.20 -22.75
CA LYS A 382 -19.69 -9.09 -23.65
C LYS A 382 -20.82 -8.52 -24.53
N TYR A 383 -20.90 -7.19 -24.56
CA TYR A 383 -20.98 -6.29 -25.73
C TYR A 383 -20.27 -4.99 -25.28
N GLY A 384 -19.44 -4.24 -26.00
CA GLY A 384 -19.11 -4.10 -27.41
C GLY A 384 -18.65 -2.64 -27.56
N VAL A 385 -17.39 -2.41 -27.91
CA VAL A 385 -16.79 -1.07 -28.07
C VAL A 385 -17.32 -0.41 -29.35
N SER A 386 -17.81 0.83 -29.27
CA SER A 386 -17.54 1.97 -30.18
C SER A 386 -18.72 2.95 -30.23
N GLN A 387 -18.50 4.24 -29.93
CA GLN A 387 -18.45 5.31 -30.94
C GLN A 387 -18.26 6.70 -30.31
N LEU A 388 -17.34 7.43 -30.93
CA LEU A 388 -16.98 8.84 -30.73
C LEU A 388 -17.94 9.79 -31.47
N HIS A 389 -17.94 11.06 -31.03
CA HIS A 389 -18.36 12.30 -31.72
C HIS A 389 -19.85 12.75 -31.73
N ARG A 390 -20.12 13.77 -30.89
CA ARG A 390 -20.69 15.12 -31.18
C ARG A 390 -21.27 15.66 -29.86
N TYR A 391 -20.88 16.82 -29.35
CA TYR A 391 -21.45 18.11 -29.75
C TYR A 391 -20.56 19.26 -29.25
N ALA A 392 -20.22 20.18 -30.15
CA ALA A 392 -19.82 21.55 -29.84
C ALA A 392 -20.67 22.48 -30.71
N LYS A 393 -21.52 23.33 -30.08
CA LYS A 393 -21.82 24.71 -30.50
C LYS A 393 -22.98 25.33 -29.71
N SER A 394 -22.87 26.65 -29.55
CA SER A 394 -23.79 27.66 -28.98
C SER A 394 -23.39 28.05 -27.56
N LEU A 395 -22.71 29.16 -27.32
CA LEU A 395 -23.12 30.53 -27.67
C LEU A 395 -22.01 31.38 -28.31
N SER A 396 -22.45 32.29 -29.17
CA SER A 396 -21.70 33.20 -30.02
C SER A 396 -21.69 34.65 -29.52
N ASN A 397 -20.56 35.32 -29.78
CA ASN A 397 -20.44 36.70 -30.28
C ASN A 397 -21.06 37.87 -29.51
N ILE A 398 -20.18 38.71 -28.95
CA ILE A 398 -20.27 40.17 -29.07
C ILE A 398 -18.89 40.68 -29.52
N ASP A 399 -18.84 41.22 -30.73
CA ASP A 399 -17.74 42.02 -31.27
C ASP A 399 -17.92 43.49 -30.85
N GLY A 400 -16.81 44.20 -30.60
CA GLY A 400 -16.79 45.63 -30.30
C GLY A 400 -15.38 46.20 -30.21
N THR A 401 -14.84 46.60 -31.34
CA THR A 401 -13.52 47.22 -31.55
C THR A 401 -13.34 48.59 -30.89
N ALA A 402 -12.19 48.86 -30.26
CA ALA A 402 -11.52 50.18 -30.27
C ALA A 402 -10.04 50.09 -29.83
N SER A 403 -9.17 50.71 -30.64
CA SER A 403 -7.72 50.84 -30.45
C SER A 403 -7.32 52.17 -29.79
N ARG A 404 -6.04 52.26 -29.36
CA ARG A 404 -5.21 53.47 -29.01
C ARG A 404 -5.42 54.02 -27.59
N SER A 405 -4.44 54.53 -26.84
CA SER A 405 -2.97 54.63 -26.93
C SER A 405 -2.42 55.34 -25.67
N THR A 406 -1.22 54.94 -25.21
CA THR A 406 -0.12 55.74 -24.59
C THR A 406 -0.30 56.53 -23.26
N CYS A 407 0.53 56.18 -22.25
CA CYS A 407 1.63 57.01 -21.68
C CYS A 407 2.27 56.25 -20.47
N HIS A 408 3.49 55.70 -20.56
CA HIS A 408 4.83 56.30 -20.33
C HIS A 408 5.33 56.34 -18.87
N LEU A 409 6.41 55.56 -18.62
CA LEU A 409 7.68 55.88 -17.90
C LEU A 409 8.12 54.90 -16.77
N ARG A 410 9.29 54.28 -16.99
CA ARG A 410 10.29 53.88 -15.96
C ARG A 410 11.41 54.97 -15.93
N PRO A 411 12.54 54.83 -15.19
CA PRO A 411 12.78 54.69 -13.74
C PRO A 411 13.74 55.82 -13.22
N LYS A 412 13.98 55.95 -11.90
CA LYS A 412 15.17 56.68 -11.36
C LYS A 412 15.72 56.06 -10.07
N GLN A 413 17.04 56.21 -9.91
CA GLN A 413 17.92 55.64 -8.90
C GLN A 413 18.72 56.78 -8.21
N ALA A 414 18.97 56.63 -6.91
CA ALA A 414 20.12 57.10 -6.08
C ALA A 414 20.32 58.58 -5.64
N ILE A 415 20.73 58.73 -4.35
CA ILE A 415 21.89 59.48 -3.74
C ILE A 415 21.66 59.54 -2.18
N LYS A 416 22.46 58.85 -1.31
CA LYS A 416 23.68 59.25 -0.51
C LYS A 416 23.46 60.43 0.47
N ASN A 417 24.05 60.61 1.67
CA ASN A 417 25.05 59.95 2.57
C ASN A 417 25.15 60.79 3.88
N CYS A 418 25.63 60.22 5.01
CA CYS A 418 26.69 60.73 5.93
C CYS A 418 26.77 59.97 7.28
N GLY A 419 27.98 59.50 7.67
CA GLY A 419 28.38 59.07 9.05
C GLY A 419 29.02 60.24 9.85
N PRO A 420 29.91 60.06 10.87
CA PRO A 420 30.68 58.85 11.28
C PRO A 420 30.99 58.64 12.82
N SER A 421 31.82 57.61 13.10
CA SER A 421 32.77 57.39 14.25
C SER A 421 32.25 56.71 15.54
N LEU A 422 32.95 55.83 16.30
CA LEU A 422 34.36 55.34 16.39
C LEU A 422 34.46 54.24 17.51
N TRP A 423 34.98 53.00 17.30
CA TRP A 423 36.22 52.35 17.85
C TRP A 423 35.96 50.81 17.89
N GLY A 424 36.70 49.88 17.24
CA GLY A 424 38.00 49.25 17.63
C GLY A 424 37.76 47.92 18.40
N GLY A 425 38.35 46.74 18.17
CA GLY A 425 39.32 46.16 17.24
C GLY A 425 39.73 44.73 17.72
N ILE A 426 40.13 43.86 16.78
CA ILE A 426 41.18 42.82 16.85
C ILE A 426 40.92 41.44 17.51
N SER A 427 41.45 40.44 16.78
CA SER A 427 41.58 38.98 16.87
C SER A 427 42.31 38.36 18.07
N HIS A 428 42.13 37.04 18.29
CA HIS A 428 43.21 36.01 18.21
C HIS A 428 42.74 34.56 18.48
N ARG A 429 43.21 33.60 17.67
CA ARG A 429 43.53 32.22 18.10
C ARG A 429 44.91 32.24 18.76
N LEU A 430 45.15 31.41 19.80
CA LEU A 430 46.32 30.51 19.91
C LEU A 430 46.33 29.70 21.23
N TYR A 431 46.94 28.51 21.07
CA TYR A 431 47.40 27.47 22.01
C TYR A 431 47.99 27.92 23.36
N SER A 432 47.86 27.10 24.42
CA SER A 432 48.94 26.19 24.88
C SER A 432 48.67 25.49 26.23
N LYS A 433 49.35 24.34 26.37
CA LYS A 433 49.40 23.37 27.47
C LYS A 433 49.95 23.91 28.79
N LYS A 434 49.63 23.22 29.90
CA LYS A 434 50.52 22.65 30.97
C LYS A 434 49.61 22.17 32.13
N ILE A 435 49.86 21.21 33.03
CA ILE A 435 50.79 20.09 33.32
C ILE A 435 50.33 19.57 34.72
N CYS A 436 50.31 18.24 34.91
CA CYS A 436 50.41 17.40 36.13
C CYS A 436 50.13 17.93 37.58
N ALA A 437 49.35 17.15 38.34
CA ALA A 437 49.78 16.47 39.60
C ALA A 437 48.75 15.44 40.11
N ARG A 438 49.24 14.29 40.61
CA ARG A 438 48.56 13.28 41.46
C ARG A 438 48.68 13.67 42.96
N PRO A 439 47.91 13.04 43.87
CA PRO A 439 48.40 11.91 44.71
C PRO A 439 47.42 10.70 44.71
N SER A 440 47.84 9.42 44.63
CA SER A 440 48.17 8.44 45.72
C SER A 440 47.11 8.32 46.82
N ALA A 441 46.75 7.19 47.42
CA ALA A 441 46.93 5.74 47.26
C ALA A 441 46.00 5.10 48.32
N GLY A 442 45.48 3.89 48.09
CA GLY A 442 44.70 3.16 49.09
C GLY A 442 44.43 1.74 48.62
N ALA A 443 45.32 0.82 49.03
CA ALA A 443 45.26 -0.60 48.72
C ALA A 443 44.46 -1.36 49.79
N LEU A 444 43.77 -2.44 49.38
CA LEU A 444 43.62 -3.66 50.16
C LEU A 444 43.35 -4.84 49.20
N ALA A 445 44.29 -5.79 49.20
CA ALA A 445 44.20 -7.15 48.65
C ALA A 445 43.45 -8.05 49.68
N VAL A 446 43.12 -9.35 49.53
CA VAL A 446 43.72 -10.56 48.95
C VAL A 446 42.58 -11.61 48.91
N GLY A 447 42.41 -12.41 47.84
CA GLY A 447 42.77 -13.85 47.75
C GLY A 447 41.53 -14.71 47.49
N LEU A 448 41.50 -15.87 46.83
CA LEU A 448 42.44 -16.79 46.15
C LEU A 448 41.62 -17.42 44.97
N ALA A 449 42.15 -17.60 43.75
CA ALA A 449 42.90 -18.77 43.24
C ALA A 449 42.11 -20.11 43.31
N ALA A 450 42.10 -21.05 42.34
CA ALA A 450 42.98 -21.29 41.19
C ALA A 450 42.58 -22.59 40.42
N LEU A 451 42.95 -22.67 39.11
CA LEU A 451 43.62 -23.82 38.41
C LEU A 451 42.76 -25.05 37.97
N TRP A 452 42.93 -25.76 36.83
CA TRP A 452 44.00 -25.98 35.81
C TRP A 452 43.36 -26.41 34.46
N ALA A 453 43.82 -25.96 33.28
CA ALA A 453 44.94 -26.42 32.43
C ALA A 453 44.66 -27.76 31.70
N SER A 454 45.13 -28.09 30.49
CA SER A 454 45.76 -27.49 29.30
C SER A 454 46.10 -28.69 28.36
N VAL A 455 46.65 -28.42 27.16
CA VAL A 455 47.59 -29.28 26.38
C VAL A 455 46.95 -30.30 25.41
N THR A 456 47.37 -30.50 24.14
CA THR A 456 48.21 -29.84 23.12
C THR A 456 48.05 -30.63 21.80
N SER A 457 48.30 -29.98 20.65
CA SER A 457 49.02 -30.40 19.43
C SER A 457 48.76 -31.78 18.78
N THR A 458 48.93 -32.06 17.49
CA THR A 458 49.93 -31.61 16.50
C THR A 458 49.56 -32.26 15.14
N THR A 459 49.81 -31.55 14.02
CA THR A 459 50.42 -31.98 12.73
C THR A 459 50.17 -33.42 12.21
N ASN A 460 49.98 -33.75 10.91
CA ASN A 460 50.63 -33.22 9.71
C ASN A 460 50.13 -33.98 8.44
N THR A 461 50.09 -33.26 7.31
CA THR A 461 50.52 -33.62 5.93
C THR A 461 49.96 -34.79 5.09
N THR A 462 49.67 -34.42 3.82
CA THR A 462 49.96 -35.09 2.52
C THR A 462 49.15 -36.35 2.16
N SER A 463 48.79 -36.66 0.90
CA SER A 463 48.86 -36.04 -0.43
C SER A 463 48.02 -36.92 -1.40
N ALA A 464 47.55 -36.32 -2.50
CA ALA A 464 47.32 -36.84 -3.87
C ALA A 464 46.90 -38.33 -4.08
N THR A 465 46.01 -38.72 -5.00
CA THR A 465 46.02 -38.46 -6.45
C THR A 465 44.77 -39.12 -7.09
N SER A 466 44.32 -38.59 -8.24
CA SER A 466 43.57 -39.16 -9.40
C SER A 466 42.91 -40.56 -9.30
N THR A 467 41.79 -40.89 -9.97
CA THR A 467 41.60 -40.91 -11.44
C THR A 467 40.16 -41.39 -11.80
N THR A 468 39.59 -40.85 -12.90
CA THR A 468 38.69 -41.47 -13.93
C THR A 468 37.36 -42.18 -13.60
N SER A 469 36.29 -41.55 -14.13
CA SER A 469 35.28 -42.04 -15.11
C SER A 469 34.25 -43.16 -14.83
N THR A 470 33.04 -42.86 -15.33
CA THR A 470 32.05 -43.70 -16.05
C THR A 470 30.87 -44.37 -15.31
N THR A 471 29.68 -43.91 -15.72
CA THR A 471 28.42 -44.64 -16.02
C THR A 471 27.56 -45.34 -14.95
N SER A 472 26.33 -44.82 -14.86
CA SER A 472 25.02 -45.49 -14.97
C SER A 472 24.44 -46.38 -13.85
N THR A 473 23.12 -46.20 -13.74
CA THR A 473 22.05 -47.17 -13.38
C THR A 473 21.70 -47.41 -11.90
N THR A 474 20.55 -46.83 -11.55
CA THR A 474 19.34 -47.41 -10.93
C THR A 474 19.40 -48.18 -9.59
N SER A 475 18.51 -47.68 -8.72
CA SER A 475 17.50 -48.39 -7.91
C SER A 475 17.92 -49.10 -6.62
N THR A 476 17.32 -48.60 -5.51
CA THR A 476 16.70 -49.31 -4.36
C THR A 476 17.60 -50.30 -3.56
N THR A 477 17.66 -50.33 -2.23
CA THR A 477 16.62 -50.14 -1.21
C THR A 477 17.26 -50.13 0.19
N SER A 478 16.66 -49.38 1.12
CA SER A 478 16.48 -49.67 2.56
C SER A 478 17.62 -50.16 3.45
N THR A 479 17.88 -49.41 4.52
CA THR A 479 18.09 -49.97 5.85
C THR A 479 17.48 -49.09 6.94
N THR A 480 16.82 -49.79 7.85
CA THR A 480 15.92 -49.39 8.93
C THR A 480 16.63 -49.04 10.23
N SER A 481 15.85 -48.47 11.16
CA SER A 481 16.03 -48.38 12.64
C SER A 481 16.60 -47.03 13.12
N THR A 482 16.11 -46.36 14.17
CA THR A 482 15.25 -46.71 15.31
C THR A 482 14.56 -45.47 15.89
N ASN A 483 13.39 -45.69 16.48
CA ASN A 483 12.54 -44.79 17.30
C ASN A 483 13.27 -43.85 18.28
N SER A 484 12.76 -42.61 18.46
CA SER A 484 12.10 -42.21 19.71
C SER A 484 11.35 -40.86 19.56
N THR A 485 10.31 -40.74 20.38
CA THR A 485 9.15 -39.85 20.37
C THR A 485 9.37 -38.41 20.86
N SER A 486 8.69 -37.42 20.27
CA SER A 486 8.00 -36.32 21.00
C SER A 486 7.10 -35.47 20.07
N ARG A 487 6.01 -34.91 20.61
CA ARG A 487 4.78 -34.39 19.94
C ARG A 487 4.88 -32.98 19.32
N GLN A 488 4.08 -32.82 18.23
CA GLN A 488 3.54 -31.61 17.54
C GLN A 488 4.46 -30.79 16.60
N PRO A 489 3.97 -29.98 15.60
CA PRO A 489 2.62 -29.74 15.03
C PRO A 489 2.53 -29.57 13.46
N LEU A 490 1.29 -29.36 12.93
CA LEU A 490 0.88 -28.73 11.63
C LEU A 490 1.21 -29.41 10.28
N ILE A 491 0.36 -29.12 9.26
CA ILE A 491 0.52 -29.18 7.77
C ILE A 491 -0.87 -29.57 7.16
N GLU A 492 -1.50 -28.87 6.19
CA GLU A 492 -0.98 -28.22 4.98
C GLU A 492 -2.03 -27.28 4.32
N GLU A 493 -1.78 -25.97 4.24
CA GLU A 493 -2.13 -25.22 3.02
C GLU A 493 -0.84 -25.14 2.22
N GLN A 494 -0.87 -25.66 1.00
CA GLN A 494 0.33 -25.82 0.17
C GLN A 494 0.91 -24.44 -0.17
N PRO A 495 2.19 -24.17 0.17
CA PRO A 495 2.92 -23.01 -0.35
C PRO A 495 2.83 -22.98 -1.87
N VAL A 496 2.77 -21.79 -2.48
CA VAL A 496 3.17 -21.68 -3.90
C VAL A 496 4.66 -22.03 -3.93
N PRO A 497 5.08 -23.18 -4.48
CA PRO A 497 6.49 -23.49 -4.58
C PRO A 497 7.10 -22.44 -5.49
N SER A 498 8.26 -21.88 -5.13
CA SER A 498 9.04 -21.19 -6.15
C SER A 498 9.51 -22.23 -7.17
N THR A 499 8.89 -22.22 -8.34
CA THR A 499 9.30 -23.09 -9.46
C THR A 499 10.48 -22.51 -10.25
N VAL A 500 11.16 -21.47 -9.77
CA VAL A 500 12.15 -20.74 -10.57
C VAL A 500 13.56 -20.98 -10.03
N SER A 501 14.25 -21.97 -10.58
CA SER A 501 15.71 -21.89 -10.63
C SER A 501 16.06 -20.78 -11.62
N VAL A 502 16.68 -19.72 -11.15
CA VAL A 502 17.29 -18.73 -12.05
C VAL A 502 18.64 -19.31 -12.49
N GLU A 503 18.84 -19.43 -13.80
CA GLU A 503 20.15 -19.76 -14.37
C GLU A 503 21.16 -18.68 -14.01
N SER A 504 22.43 -19.05 -13.91
CA SER A 504 23.45 -18.04 -13.68
C SER A 504 23.47 -17.02 -14.81
N PHE A 505 23.63 -15.75 -14.45
CA PHE A 505 23.51 -14.66 -15.41
C PHE A 505 24.69 -13.70 -15.36
N ILE A 506 24.95 -13.11 -16.53
CA ILE A 506 25.79 -11.92 -16.69
C ILE A 506 24.87 -10.84 -17.23
N GLY A 507 24.62 -9.81 -16.43
CA GLY A 507 23.70 -8.74 -16.76
C GLY A 507 24.38 -7.40 -17.01
N MET A 508 23.58 -6.40 -17.32
CA MET A 508 24.00 -5.02 -17.55
C MET A 508 23.06 -4.06 -16.82
N GLY A 509 23.61 -3.14 -16.03
CA GLY A 509 22.86 -2.00 -15.50
C GLY A 509 22.55 -1.00 -16.62
N TYR A 510 21.28 -0.60 -16.71
CA TYR A 510 20.75 0.20 -17.80
C TYR A 510 19.97 1.41 -17.27
N SER A 511 20.61 2.58 -17.33
CA SER A 511 20.00 3.89 -17.06
C SER A 511 20.44 4.91 -18.13
N PRO A 512 20.01 4.73 -19.40
CA PRO A 512 20.47 5.55 -20.51
C PRO A 512 19.84 6.95 -20.50
N VAL A 513 20.61 8.01 -20.24
CA VAL A 513 20.08 9.36 -20.46
C VAL A 513 20.30 9.81 -21.92
N PRO A 514 19.38 10.57 -22.52
CA PRO A 514 19.56 11.14 -23.86
C PRO A 514 20.40 12.43 -23.86
N GLN A 515 21.04 12.77 -22.73
CA GLN A 515 21.76 14.01 -22.52
C GLN A 515 23.23 13.76 -22.18
N LYS A 516 24.10 14.70 -22.59
CA LYS A 516 25.57 14.60 -22.45
C LYS A 516 26.13 15.25 -21.18
N SER A 517 25.25 15.75 -20.32
CA SER A 517 25.59 16.42 -19.08
C SER A 517 24.47 16.20 -18.07
N GLN A 518 24.77 16.44 -16.79
CA GLN A 518 23.77 16.45 -15.74
C GLN A 518 22.82 17.61 -15.96
N ASP A 519 21.61 17.32 -16.40
CA ASP A 519 20.54 18.28 -16.55
C ASP A 519 19.29 17.75 -15.84
N TRP A 520 18.85 18.51 -14.83
CA TRP A 520 17.71 18.20 -13.98
C TRP A 520 16.37 18.57 -14.63
N SER A 521 16.38 19.05 -15.88
CA SER A 521 15.17 19.34 -16.65
C SER A 521 14.48 18.09 -17.18
N LEU A 522 15.18 16.95 -17.22
CA LEU A 522 14.58 15.65 -17.52
C LEU A 522 13.59 15.27 -16.40
N VAL A 523 12.31 15.21 -16.76
CA VAL A 523 11.22 15.00 -15.80
C VAL A 523 11.10 13.53 -15.38
N CYS A 524 11.50 12.60 -16.26
CA CYS A 524 11.39 11.16 -16.04
C CYS A 524 12.66 10.41 -16.45
N ASP A 525 13.14 9.55 -15.55
CA ASP A 525 14.30 8.67 -15.65
C ASP A 525 13.91 7.17 -15.75
N ASP A 526 12.63 6.89 -16.00
CA ASP A 526 12.16 5.57 -16.42
C ASP A 526 12.44 5.36 -17.92
N PHE A 527 13.59 4.76 -18.21
CA PHE A 527 14.00 4.39 -19.56
C PHE A 527 13.59 2.97 -19.97
N MET A 528 12.72 2.33 -19.19
CA MET A 528 12.04 1.11 -19.60
C MET A 528 10.70 1.44 -20.27
N ALA A 529 10.08 2.56 -19.89
CA ALA A 529 8.79 3.00 -20.41
C ALA A 529 8.77 3.24 -21.93
N ASP A 530 7.61 3.04 -22.55
CA ASP A 530 7.41 3.08 -24.01
C ASP A 530 7.87 4.37 -24.69
N TRP A 531 7.88 5.51 -23.99
CA TRP A 531 8.35 6.79 -24.53
C TRP A 531 9.83 6.72 -24.96
N SER A 532 10.61 5.91 -24.26
CA SER A 532 12.04 5.73 -24.43
C SER A 532 12.40 4.64 -25.46
N GLU A 533 11.41 3.99 -26.09
CA GLU A 533 11.62 2.85 -27.00
C GLU A 533 12.72 3.03 -28.05
N PRO A 534 12.88 4.20 -28.70
CA PRO A 534 13.96 4.39 -29.66
C PRO A 534 15.39 4.24 -29.09
N LEU A 535 15.58 4.25 -27.76
CA LEU A 535 16.84 3.90 -27.10
C LEU A 535 17.06 2.38 -27.10
N TRP A 536 16.11 1.62 -26.53
CA TRP A 536 16.28 0.19 -26.27
C TRP A 536 15.77 -0.73 -27.38
N GLY A 537 14.87 -0.23 -28.23
CA GLY A 537 14.11 -0.98 -29.23
C GLY A 537 14.62 -0.84 -30.66
N ALA A 538 14.05 -1.65 -31.55
CA ALA A 538 14.51 -1.79 -32.93
C ALA A 538 14.20 -0.57 -33.81
N SER A 539 13.36 0.36 -33.36
CA SER A 539 13.05 1.59 -34.12
C SER A 539 14.19 2.62 -34.11
N GLY A 540 15.15 2.47 -33.19
CA GLY A 540 16.28 3.38 -33.05
C GLY A 540 17.59 2.64 -32.78
N ARG A 541 18.23 2.93 -31.65
CA ARG A 541 19.59 2.46 -31.35
C ARG A 541 19.66 0.99 -30.99
N ASN A 542 18.57 0.44 -30.46
CA ASN A 542 18.39 -0.95 -30.11
C ASN A 542 19.40 -1.45 -29.07
N ASP A 543 19.53 -0.71 -27.96
CA ASP A 543 20.49 -1.02 -26.89
C ASP A 543 20.34 -2.44 -26.34
N LEU A 544 19.11 -2.98 -26.28
CA LEU A 544 18.89 -4.37 -25.85
C LEU A 544 19.57 -5.37 -26.78
N LYS A 545 19.51 -5.15 -28.10
CA LYS A 545 20.24 -6.00 -29.04
C LYS A 545 21.75 -5.83 -28.89
N ILE A 546 22.24 -4.61 -28.68
CA ILE A 546 23.68 -4.35 -28.46
C ILE A 546 24.15 -5.12 -27.22
N MET A 547 23.43 -5.01 -26.11
CA MET A 547 23.70 -5.76 -24.88
C MET A 547 23.72 -7.28 -25.15
N LYS A 548 22.73 -7.82 -25.85
CA LYS A 548 22.71 -9.24 -26.24
C LYS A 548 23.93 -9.63 -27.06
N ASP A 549 24.29 -8.81 -28.06
CA ASP A 549 25.45 -9.05 -28.92
C ASP A 549 26.77 -9.01 -28.13
N MET A 550 26.88 -8.15 -27.11
CA MET A 550 28.04 -8.09 -26.20
C MET A 550 28.22 -9.37 -25.35
N GLY A 551 27.22 -10.26 -25.32
CA GLY A 551 27.26 -11.50 -24.55
C GLY A 551 26.57 -11.43 -23.19
N VAL A 552 25.80 -10.37 -22.91
CA VAL A 552 24.97 -10.34 -21.70
C VAL A 552 23.66 -11.12 -21.89
N THR A 553 23.10 -11.53 -20.76
CA THR A 553 21.94 -12.43 -20.65
C THR A 553 20.79 -11.81 -19.86
N ALA A 554 21.06 -10.73 -19.12
CA ALA A 554 20.06 -10.01 -18.33
C ALA A 554 20.29 -8.49 -18.38
N VAL A 555 19.24 -7.73 -18.08
CA VAL A 555 19.26 -6.26 -18.02
C VAL A 555 18.64 -5.82 -16.70
N ARG A 556 19.35 -5.01 -15.93
CA ARG A 556 18.86 -4.40 -14.69
C ARG A 556 18.51 -2.94 -14.97
N THR A 557 17.28 -2.54 -14.70
CA THR A 557 16.80 -1.16 -14.91
C THR A 557 16.58 -0.45 -13.57
N TYR A 558 16.36 0.87 -13.63
CA TYR A 558 16.27 1.76 -12.47
C TYR A 558 15.15 2.78 -12.67
N GLY A 559 14.66 3.37 -11.58
CA GLY A 559 13.76 4.53 -11.65
C GLY A 559 12.40 4.23 -12.30
N ILE A 560 11.89 3.00 -12.15
CA ILE A 560 10.67 2.60 -12.86
C ILE A 560 9.43 3.32 -12.29
N GLY A 561 8.76 4.10 -13.15
CA GLY A 561 7.53 4.82 -12.86
C GLY A 561 6.33 3.89 -12.95
N SER A 562 5.64 3.67 -11.84
CA SER A 562 4.67 2.57 -11.72
C SER A 562 3.44 2.68 -12.65
N HIS A 563 3.05 3.89 -13.05
CA HIS A 563 1.92 4.16 -13.95
C HIS A 563 2.27 4.04 -15.45
N LEU A 564 3.55 3.89 -15.81
CA LEU A 564 3.99 3.85 -17.21
C LEU A 564 3.91 2.44 -17.81
N GLY A 565 3.76 2.37 -19.13
CA GLY A 565 3.71 1.11 -19.88
C GLY A 565 5.10 0.50 -20.10
N HIS A 566 5.26 -0.77 -19.71
CA HIS A 566 6.54 -1.52 -19.77
C HIS A 566 6.52 -2.74 -20.68
N GLY A 567 5.35 -3.08 -21.23
CA GLY A 567 5.15 -4.34 -21.98
C GLY A 567 6.07 -4.45 -23.19
N ALA A 568 6.21 -3.37 -23.97
CA ALA A 568 7.01 -3.42 -25.20
C ALA A 568 8.52 -3.63 -24.93
N PHE A 569 9.05 -3.09 -23.83
CA PHE A 569 10.42 -3.35 -23.40
C PHE A 569 10.60 -4.84 -23.07
N LEU A 570 9.66 -5.39 -22.30
CA LEU A 570 9.69 -6.78 -21.86
C LEU A 570 9.54 -7.76 -23.03
N ASP A 571 8.66 -7.47 -23.98
CA ASP A 571 8.47 -8.24 -25.22
C ASP A 571 9.75 -8.24 -26.06
N HIS A 572 10.37 -7.07 -26.24
CA HIS A 572 11.60 -6.95 -27.02
C HIS A 572 12.77 -7.68 -26.34
N ALA A 573 12.94 -7.51 -25.02
CA ALA A 573 13.93 -8.25 -24.24
C ALA A 573 13.72 -9.76 -24.35
N GLN A 574 12.47 -10.24 -24.24
CA GLN A 574 12.14 -11.65 -24.43
C GLN A 574 12.48 -12.15 -25.83
N SER A 575 12.19 -11.37 -26.88
CA SER A 575 12.49 -11.75 -28.27
C SER A 575 13.99 -11.96 -28.52
N LEU A 576 14.84 -11.25 -27.77
CA LEU A 576 16.29 -11.38 -27.79
C LEU A 576 16.82 -12.45 -26.82
N GLY A 577 15.95 -13.08 -26.04
CA GLY A 577 16.32 -14.02 -24.99
C GLY A 577 17.10 -13.37 -23.86
N LEU A 578 16.75 -12.13 -23.49
CA LEU A 578 17.26 -11.43 -22.32
C LEU A 578 16.26 -11.54 -21.17
N LYS A 579 16.77 -11.68 -19.95
CA LYS A 579 15.99 -11.50 -18.72
C LYS A 579 16.03 -10.06 -18.24
N VAL A 580 15.02 -9.64 -17.50
CA VAL A 580 14.88 -8.26 -17.02
C VAL A 580 14.76 -8.28 -15.50
N MET A 581 15.51 -7.38 -14.87
CA MET A 581 15.53 -7.17 -13.43
C MET A 581 15.13 -5.72 -13.12
N PRO A 582 13.83 -5.41 -13.08
CA PRO A 582 13.42 -4.04 -12.90
C PRO A 582 13.69 -3.52 -11.49
N GLY A 583 14.17 -2.28 -11.41
CA GLY A 583 14.45 -1.55 -10.18
C GLY A 583 13.37 -0.53 -9.86
N PHE A 584 12.69 -0.74 -8.75
CA PHE A 584 11.63 0.13 -8.28
C PHE A 584 12.15 1.56 -8.03
N ALA A 585 11.34 2.57 -8.35
CA ALA A 585 11.69 3.97 -8.12
C ALA A 585 11.85 4.29 -6.62
N ASP A 586 12.58 5.37 -6.33
CA ASP A 586 12.79 5.85 -4.96
C ASP A 586 11.63 6.69 -4.43
N TYR A 587 10.84 7.29 -5.32
CA TYR A 587 9.74 8.17 -4.97
C TYR A 587 8.68 7.57 -4.01
N PRO A 588 8.25 6.30 -4.16
CA PRO A 588 7.40 5.64 -3.17
C PRO A 588 8.00 5.67 -1.75
N TYR A 589 9.33 5.60 -1.65
CA TYR A 589 10.03 5.53 -0.39
C TYR A 589 10.27 6.89 0.25
N THR A 590 10.85 7.84 -0.49
CA THR A 590 11.39 9.08 0.08
C THR A 590 10.70 10.35 -0.44
N GLY A 591 9.79 10.22 -1.41
CA GLY A 591 9.17 11.35 -2.11
C GLY A 591 10.13 12.17 -2.98
N VAL A 592 11.40 11.78 -3.03
CA VAL A 592 12.44 12.41 -3.84
C VAL A 592 13.04 11.40 -4.82
N GLY A 593 13.70 11.90 -5.86
CA GLY A 593 14.23 11.08 -6.95
C GLY A 593 13.23 10.93 -8.10
N SER A 594 13.33 9.82 -8.83
CA SER A 594 12.48 9.47 -9.96
C SER A 594 10.99 9.59 -9.64
N ARG A 595 10.34 10.68 -10.05
CA ARG A 595 8.89 10.84 -9.88
C ARG A 595 8.11 10.56 -11.15
N CYS A 596 8.69 10.71 -12.35
CA CYS A 596 8.03 10.43 -13.64
C CYS A 596 6.56 10.90 -13.75
N SER A 597 6.21 12.04 -13.12
CA SER A 597 4.84 12.54 -13.01
C SER A 597 3.84 11.66 -12.22
N MET A 598 4.29 10.72 -11.39
CA MET A 598 3.49 9.90 -10.47
C MET A 598 2.66 10.75 -9.49
N ASP A 599 3.17 11.90 -9.05
CA ASP A 599 2.44 12.88 -8.24
C ASP A 599 1.18 13.40 -8.95
N SER A 600 1.31 13.74 -10.24
CA SER A 600 0.17 14.16 -11.06
C SER A 600 -0.84 13.04 -11.32
N LYS A 601 -0.47 11.79 -11.04
CA LYS A 601 -1.35 10.61 -11.12
C LYS A 601 -1.97 10.25 -9.77
N GLY A 602 -1.76 11.06 -8.73
CA GLY A 602 -2.31 10.82 -7.39
C GLY A 602 -1.70 9.62 -6.68
N LEU A 603 -0.54 9.13 -7.11
CA LEU A 603 0.11 7.98 -6.46
C LEU A 603 0.80 8.42 -5.16
N PRO A 604 0.66 7.64 -4.07
CA PRO A 604 1.23 7.99 -2.77
C PRO A 604 2.75 7.98 -2.81
N ALA A 605 3.38 8.77 -1.95
CA ALA A 605 4.83 8.92 -1.91
C ALA A 605 5.35 9.09 -0.49
N ASP A 606 6.67 8.94 -0.36
CA ASP A 606 7.40 9.18 0.88
C ASP A 606 6.87 8.38 2.09
N CYS A 607 6.81 7.06 1.99
CA CYS A 607 6.46 6.24 3.16
C CYS A 607 7.47 6.38 4.31
N VAL A 608 8.73 6.73 4.02
CA VAL A 608 9.78 6.97 5.03
C VAL A 608 9.42 8.16 5.90
N GLY A 609 9.12 9.31 5.30
CA GLY A 609 8.74 10.54 5.99
C GLY A 609 7.31 10.49 6.51
N ASN A 610 6.35 10.13 5.66
CA ASN A 610 4.92 10.27 5.94
C ASN A 610 4.33 9.13 6.76
N ASN A 611 4.94 7.94 6.75
CA ASN A 611 4.41 6.76 7.42
C ASN A 611 5.45 6.07 8.32
N ARG A 612 6.44 6.82 8.81
CA ARG A 612 7.46 6.33 9.75
C ARG A 612 8.07 4.99 9.30
N TYR A 613 8.58 4.98 8.07
CA TYR A 613 9.27 3.84 7.45
C TYR A 613 8.38 2.63 7.17
N ASP A 614 7.05 2.78 7.26
CA ASP A 614 6.09 1.75 6.89
C ASP A 614 5.60 1.97 5.46
N CYS A 615 6.05 1.10 4.56
CA CYS A 615 5.90 1.25 3.13
C CYS A 615 4.90 0.26 2.52
N HIS A 616 4.12 -0.47 3.33
CA HIS A 616 3.20 -1.49 2.82
C HIS A 616 2.23 -0.94 1.77
N ASP A 617 1.40 0.03 2.13
CA ASP A 617 0.34 0.53 1.24
C ASP A 617 0.90 1.31 0.06
N THR A 618 1.90 2.15 0.32
CA THR A 618 2.57 2.90 -0.74
C THR A 618 3.18 1.96 -1.77
N VAL A 619 3.88 0.91 -1.35
CA VAL A 619 4.45 -0.06 -2.29
C VAL A 619 3.36 -0.91 -2.95
N LYS A 620 2.31 -1.30 -2.22
CA LYS A 620 1.17 -2.04 -2.78
C LYS A 620 0.52 -1.27 -3.93
N GLU A 621 0.19 -0.01 -3.74
CA GLU A 621 -0.48 0.81 -4.76
C GLU A 621 0.36 0.96 -6.02
N HIS A 622 1.64 1.30 -5.86
CA HIS A 622 2.56 1.39 -6.98
C HIS A 622 2.76 0.03 -7.65
N TYR A 623 2.90 -1.05 -6.89
CA TYR A 623 3.16 -2.36 -7.48
C TYR A 623 1.92 -2.93 -8.20
N VAL A 624 0.70 -2.62 -7.75
CA VAL A 624 -0.53 -2.91 -8.51
C VAL A 624 -0.48 -2.22 -9.88
N GLN A 625 -0.04 -0.96 -9.95
CA GLN A 625 0.11 -0.26 -11.22
C GLN A 625 1.16 -0.95 -12.12
N MET A 626 2.32 -1.35 -11.57
CA MET A 626 3.33 -2.07 -12.35
C MET A 626 2.79 -3.39 -12.93
N LEU A 627 2.08 -4.16 -12.11
CA LEU A 627 1.43 -5.41 -12.53
C LEU A 627 0.46 -5.17 -13.67
N MET A 628 -0.33 -4.09 -13.62
CA MET A 628 -1.27 -3.72 -14.68
C MET A 628 -0.59 -3.17 -15.93
N ASN A 629 0.51 -2.44 -15.77
CA ASN A 629 1.16 -1.66 -16.83
C ASN A 629 2.38 -2.38 -17.42
N GLY A 630 2.26 -3.70 -17.63
CA GLY A 630 3.20 -4.48 -18.43
C GLY A 630 3.93 -5.61 -17.69
N TYR A 631 3.96 -5.62 -16.35
CA TYR A 631 4.64 -6.71 -15.63
C TYR A 631 3.88 -8.03 -15.69
N THR A 632 2.60 -7.99 -16.03
CA THR A 632 1.79 -9.19 -16.22
C THR A 632 1.15 -9.23 -17.59
N VAL A 633 0.95 -10.45 -18.07
CA VAL A 633 0.19 -10.76 -19.27
C VAL A 633 -1.05 -11.55 -18.86
N VAL A 634 -2.18 -11.26 -19.51
CA VAL A 634 -3.43 -12.00 -19.31
C VAL A 634 -3.59 -12.98 -20.46
N LYS A 635 -3.51 -14.28 -20.17
CA LYS A 635 -3.73 -15.36 -21.13
C LYS A 635 -4.73 -16.35 -20.58
N ASP A 636 -5.75 -16.66 -21.38
CA ASP A 636 -6.86 -17.56 -21.02
C ASP A 636 -7.64 -17.08 -19.78
N GLY A 637 -7.79 -15.76 -19.64
CA GLY A 637 -8.45 -15.13 -18.48
C GLY A 637 -7.63 -15.14 -17.19
N VAL A 638 -6.38 -15.59 -17.26
CA VAL A 638 -5.50 -15.75 -16.10
C VAL A 638 -4.29 -14.82 -16.21
N ARG A 639 -4.08 -14.01 -15.17
CA ARG A 639 -2.97 -13.05 -15.09
C ARG A 639 -1.71 -13.73 -14.56
N ARG A 640 -0.61 -13.59 -15.31
CA ARG A 640 0.71 -14.17 -14.96
C ARG A 640 1.80 -13.15 -15.20
N TYR A 641 2.91 -13.25 -14.48
CA TYR A 641 4.08 -12.43 -14.74
C TYR A 641 4.57 -12.57 -16.19
N HIS A 642 5.08 -11.47 -16.73
CA HIS A 642 5.78 -11.47 -17.99
C HIS A 642 7.05 -12.33 -17.87
N PRO A 643 7.28 -13.32 -18.75
CA PRO A 643 8.33 -14.33 -18.56
C PRO A 643 9.77 -13.79 -18.74
N ALA A 644 9.92 -12.57 -19.27
CA ALA A 644 11.19 -11.85 -19.27
C ALA A 644 11.64 -11.43 -17.87
N ILE A 645 10.71 -11.17 -16.94
CA ILE A 645 11.04 -10.70 -15.59
C ILE A 645 11.61 -11.86 -14.77
N SER A 646 12.84 -11.71 -14.28
CA SER A 646 13.52 -12.74 -13.49
C SER A 646 13.69 -12.37 -12.02
N VAL A 647 14.02 -11.12 -11.72
CA VAL A 647 14.26 -10.63 -10.35
C VAL A 647 13.67 -9.23 -10.20
N ILE A 648 12.84 -9.00 -9.20
CA ILE A 648 12.36 -7.66 -8.83
C ILE A 648 13.36 -7.05 -7.84
N THR A 649 13.96 -5.93 -8.20
CA THR A 649 14.75 -5.12 -7.25
C THR A 649 13.77 -4.19 -6.53
N LEU A 650 13.31 -4.62 -5.36
CA LEU A 650 12.33 -3.92 -4.55
C LEU A 650 12.87 -2.59 -4.01
N ALA A 651 14.13 -2.61 -3.58
CA ALA A 651 14.84 -1.43 -3.10
C ALA A 651 16.33 -1.51 -3.47
N ASN A 652 16.95 -0.36 -3.70
CA ASN A 652 18.39 -0.24 -3.96
C ASN A 652 19.03 0.69 -2.95
N GLU A 653 19.92 0.15 -2.12
CA GLU A 653 20.72 0.86 -1.10
C GLU A 653 19.85 1.74 -0.19
N MET A 654 18.75 1.17 0.31
CA MET A 654 17.78 1.90 1.14
C MET A 654 18.46 2.53 2.36
N GLU A 655 19.44 1.84 2.93
CA GLU A 655 20.24 2.29 4.05
C GLU A 655 20.98 3.62 3.80
N LEU A 656 21.31 3.95 2.55
CA LEU A 656 21.92 5.25 2.19
C LEU A 656 20.87 6.35 1.99
N LYS A 657 19.60 5.98 1.78
CA LYS A 657 18.50 6.89 1.43
C LYS A 657 17.69 7.37 2.64
N LEU A 658 17.87 6.75 3.81
CA LEU A 658 17.15 7.17 5.03
C LEU A 658 17.64 8.49 5.64
N HIS A 659 18.80 9.01 5.20
CA HIS A 659 19.36 10.26 5.72
C HIS A 659 18.67 11.54 5.21
N TYR A 660 17.79 11.45 4.22
CA TYR A 660 17.20 12.62 3.55
C TYR A 660 16.21 13.43 4.43
N HIS A 661 15.73 12.89 5.57
CA HIS A 661 14.74 13.56 6.43
C HIS A 661 15.33 14.20 7.70
N GLY A 662 16.58 14.67 7.67
CA GLY A 662 17.17 15.46 8.76
C GLY A 662 17.48 14.71 10.05
N ARG A 663 17.20 13.40 10.12
CA ARG A 663 17.58 12.53 11.24
C ARG A 663 19.02 12.04 11.05
N ARG A 664 19.93 12.53 11.91
CA ARG A 664 21.34 12.10 11.98
C ARG A 664 21.52 10.78 12.74
N GLU A 665 20.57 9.86 12.66
CA GLU A 665 20.74 8.54 13.27
C GLU A 665 21.80 7.77 12.47
N GLN A 666 22.65 7.00 13.16
CA GLN A 666 23.66 6.19 12.50
C GLN A 666 22.96 5.11 11.68
N ILE A 667 23.44 4.87 10.44
CA ILE A 667 22.89 3.83 9.56
C ILE A 667 22.74 2.52 10.33
N GLY A 668 21.52 1.99 10.36
CA GLY A 668 21.20 0.67 10.92
C GLY A 668 20.85 0.63 12.41
N GLN A 669 21.08 1.70 13.18
CA GLN A 669 20.85 1.74 14.63
C GLN A 669 19.41 1.38 15.04
N ASP A 670 18.45 1.87 14.28
CA ASP A 670 17.02 1.75 14.51
C ASP A 670 16.39 0.54 13.77
N GLY A 671 17.14 -0.09 12.86
CA GLY A 671 16.63 -1.12 11.94
C GLY A 671 15.65 -0.60 10.89
N ASN A 672 15.55 0.72 10.67
CA ASN A 672 14.53 1.30 9.79
C ASN A 672 14.72 0.91 8.31
N HIS A 673 15.96 0.68 7.87
CA HIS A 673 16.23 0.15 6.52
C HIS A 673 15.59 -1.23 6.32
N ALA A 674 15.68 -2.09 7.34
CA ALA A 674 15.05 -3.40 7.31
C ALA A 674 13.51 -3.31 7.47
N LYS A 675 13.00 -2.33 8.22
CA LYS A 675 11.57 -2.04 8.29
C LYS A 675 11.01 -1.68 6.91
N VAL A 676 11.63 -0.73 6.21
CA VAL A 676 11.22 -0.35 4.85
C VAL A 676 11.18 -1.56 3.93
N VAL A 677 12.23 -2.39 3.93
CA VAL A 677 12.29 -3.58 3.07
C VAL A 677 11.24 -4.63 3.44
N ALA A 678 11.00 -4.89 4.73
CA ALA A 678 9.98 -5.83 5.20
C ALA A 678 8.57 -5.38 4.84
N THR A 679 8.26 -4.11 5.07
CA THR A 679 6.94 -3.55 4.77
C THR A 679 6.69 -3.45 3.26
N ALA A 680 7.71 -3.10 2.48
CA ALA A 680 7.65 -3.07 1.03
C ALA A 680 7.43 -4.47 0.43
N LEU A 681 8.10 -5.50 0.98
CA LEU A 681 7.90 -6.88 0.53
C LEU A 681 6.47 -7.33 0.77
N ASP A 682 5.93 -7.03 1.95
CA ASP A 682 4.55 -7.35 2.30
C ASP A 682 3.54 -6.62 1.39
N GLY A 683 3.80 -5.33 1.08
CA GLY A 683 3.01 -4.54 0.13
C GLY A 683 3.04 -5.11 -1.30
N LEU A 684 4.20 -5.56 -1.76
CA LEU A 684 4.35 -6.25 -3.05
C LEU A 684 3.50 -7.53 -3.10
N LEU A 685 3.52 -8.33 -2.04
CA LEU A 685 2.72 -9.57 -1.95
C LEU A 685 1.22 -9.25 -1.93
N SER A 686 0.81 -8.24 -1.15
CA SER A 686 -0.58 -7.73 -1.14
C SER A 686 -1.05 -7.28 -2.52
N ALA A 687 -0.17 -6.69 -3.33
CA ALA A 687 -0.47 -6.30 -4.70
C ALA A 687 -0.68 -7.53 -5.61
N GLU A 688 0.16 -8.55 -5.49
CA GLU A 688 -0.01 -9.82 -6.22
C GLU A 688 -1.33 -10.52 -5.87
N ASP A 689 -1.68 -10.54 -4.58
CA ASP A 689 -2.90 -11.17 -4.10
C ASP A 689 -4.14 -10.42 -4.57
N SER A 690 -4.11 -9.07 -4.55
CA SER A 690 -5.22 -8.24 -5.03
C SER A 690 -5.57 -8.47 -6.51
N LEU A 691 -4.61 -8.92 -7.32
CA LEU A 691 -4.79 -9.20 -8.74
C LEU A 691 -4.89 -10.68 -9.07
N GLY A 692 -4.84 -11.55 -8.06
CA GLY A 692 -4.90 -13.01 -8.22
C GLY A 692 -3.80 -13.54 -9.13
N ILE A 693 -2.56 -13.07 -8.98
CA ILE A 693 -1.44 -13.51 -9.82
C ILE A 693 -1.13 -14.99 -9.59
N VAL A 694 -1.11 -15.79 -10.67
CA VAL A 694 -0.81 -17.22 -10.58
C VAL A 694 0.40 -17.62 -11.44
N GLY A 695 0.91 -18.83 -11.21
CA GLY A 695 2.04 -19.39 -11.94
C GLY A 695 3.40 -18.94 -11.39
N PRO A 696 4.48 -19.17 -12.15
CA PRO A 696 5.83 -18.81 -11.72
C PRO A 696 5.94 -17.30 -11.46
N ARG A 697 6.47 -16.95 -10.29
CA ARG A 697 6.70 -15.55 -9.89
C ARG A 697 8.21 -15.25 -9.87
N PRO A 698 8.66 -14.03 -10.24
CA PRO A 698 10.08 -13.68 -10.28
C PRO A 698 10.70 -13.69 -8.88
N LEU A 699 12.01 -13.89 -8.76
CA LEU A 699 12.68 -13.72 -7.47
C LEU A 699 12.60 -12.25 -7.01
N ILE A 700 12.84 -12.00 -5.72
CA ILE A 700 12.82 -10.65 -5.14
C ILE A 700 14.15 -10.39 -4.45
N THR A 701 14.64 -9.15 -4.54
CA THR A 701 15.80 -8.67 -3.79
C THR A 701 15.60 -7.27 -3.24
N ALA A 702 16.33 -6.95 -2.17
CA ALA A 702 16.71 -5.59 -1.81
C ALA A 702 18.24 -5.50 -1.86
N THR A 703 18.76 -4.64 -2.74
CA THR A 703 20.21 -4.52 -2.96
C THR A 703 20.83 -3.68 -1.85
N ALA A 704 21.83 -4.23 -1.16
CA ALA A 704 22.61 -3.51 -0.15
C ALA A 704 23.85 -2.83 -0.77
N SER A 705 24.30 -1.75 -0.18
CA SER A 705 25.58 -1.11 -0.49
C SER A 705 26.77 -1.95 0.00
N TYR A 706 27.95 -1.72 -0.58
CA TYR A 706 29.21 -2.29 -0.10
C TYR A 706 29.73 -1.55 1.15
N ALA A 707 28.89 -1.37 2.16
CA ALA A 707 29.24 -0.64 3.38
C ALA A 707 29.28 -1.56 4.61
N ALA A 708 30.12 -1.18 5.56
CA ALA A 708 30.08 -1.70 6.92
C ALA A 708 28.96 -1.02 7.70
N CYS A 709 28.36 -1.73 8.65
CA CYS A 709 27.29 -1.20 9.50
C CYS A 709 27.50 -1.55 10.97
N PRO A 710 28.40 -0.84 11.68
CA PRO A 710 28.64 -1.10 13.09
C PRO A 710 27.40 -0.95 13.96
N ALA A 711 26.50 -0.03 13.59
CA ALA A 711 25.28 0.26 14.34
C ALA A 711 24.09 -0.65 13.97
N CYS A 712 24.19 -1.50 12.94
CA CYS A 712 23.10 -2.41 12.58
C CYS A 712 22.68 -3.29 13.75
N LYS A 713 21.38 -3.54 13.87
CA LYS A 713 20.81 -4.27 15.02
C LYS A 713 21.38 -5.68 15.14
N SER A 714 21.58 -6.38 14.01
CA SER A 714 22.24 -7.69 13.99
C SER A 714 23.64 -7.66 14.62
N VAL A 715 24.43 -6.62 14.33
CA VAL A 715 25.78 -6.45 14.91
C VAL A 715 25.67 -6.15 16.40
N GLN A 716 24.80 -5.22 16.80
CA GLN A 716 24.60 -4.84 18.20
C GLN A 716 24.08 -6.00 19.06
N GLN A 717 23.26 -6.90 18.48
CA GLN A 717 22.73 -8.09 19.13
C GLN A 717 23.71 -9.28 19.11
N GLY A 718 24.88 -9.14 18.47
CA GLY A 718 25.86 -10.23 18.35
C GLY A 718 25.37 -11.39 17.50
N PHE A 719 24.56 -11.12 16.47
CA PHE A 719 24.02 -12.14 15.57
C PHE A 719 25.15 -12.85 14.81
N LEU A 720 25.32 -14.14 15.13
CA LEU A 720 26.16 -15.15 14.49
C LEU A 720 27.13 -14.64 13.40
N ARG A 721 28.43 -14.55 13.71
CA ARG A 721 29.52 -14.26 12.74
C ARG A 721 29.37 -12.94 11.94
N VAL A 722 28.31 -12.17 12.12
CA VAL A 722 28.18 -10.82 11.56
C VAL A 722 29.00 -9.88 12.43
N THR A 723 29.92 -9.16 11.80
CA THR A 723 30.78 -8.19 12.48
C THR A 723 30.59 -6.81 11.90
N ALA A 724 30.92 -5.78 12.69
CA ALA A 724 30.91 -4.39 12.24
C ALA A 724 31.79 -4.15 11.00
N ALA A 725 32.78 -5.01 10.74
CA ALA A 725 33.73 -4.87 9.63
C ALA A 725 33.29 -5.58 8.35
N THR A 726 32.32 -6.50 8.41
CA THR A 726 31.94 -7.30 7.24
C THR A 726 31.01 -6.48 6.33
N PRO A 727 31.43 -6.09 5.12
CA PRO A 727 30.62 -5.25 4.23
C PRO A 727 29.34 -5.99 3.80
N PHE A 728 28.25 -5.24 3.57
CA PHE A 728 26.90 -5.64 3.16
C PHE A 728 26.16 -6.66 4.05
N LEU A 729 26.89 -7.54 4.74
CA LEU A 729 26.36 -8.70 5.44
C LEU A 729 25.45 -8.31 6.60
N ALA A 730 25.78 -7.22 7.29
CA ALA A 730 24.97 -6.69 8.39
C ALA A 730 23.57 -6.26 7.91
N PHE A 731 23.45 -5.62 6.74
CA PHE A 731 22.15 -5.25 6.18
C PHE A 731 21.32 -6.48 5.79
N MET A 732 21.94 -7.48 5.17
CA MET A 732 21.27 -8.74 4.83
C MET A 732 20.82 -9.51 6.08
N ALA A 733 21.60 -9.46 7.16
CA ALA A 733 21.23 -10.03 8.45
C ALA A 733 20.06 -9.28 9.08
N ASP A 734 20.04 -7.94 9.04
CA ASP A 734 18.91 -7.14 9.50
C ASP A 734 17.65 -7.44 8.66
N TYR A 735 17.76 -7.62 7.34
CA TYR A 735 16.63 -8.05 6.49
C TYR A 735 16.11 -9.43 6.91
N PHE A 736 17.00 -10.41 7.08
CA PHE A 736 16.61 -11.75 7.52
C PHE A 736 15.91 -11.74 8.87
N LEU A 737 16.45 -11.01 9.87
CA LEU A 737 15.85 -10.90 11.19
C LEU A 737 14.51 -10.16 11.15
N ALA A 738 14.37 -9.14 10.30
CA ALA A 738 13.12 -8.45 10.05
C ALA A 738 12.08 -9.36 9.38
N PHE A 739 12.46 -10.28 8.51
CA PHE A 739 11.52 -11.25 7.94
C PHE A 739 11.19 -12.39 8.89
N GLN A 740 12.15 -12.80 9.73
CA GLN A 740 11.98 -13.89 10.69
C GLN A 740 11.06 -13.49 11.85
N ASN A 741 11.27 -12.31 12.44
CA ASN A 741 10.48 -11.80 13.56
C ASN A 741 10.16 -10.30 13.39
N PRO A 742 9.35 -9.92 12.38
CA PRO A 742 9.15 -8.52 12.02
C PRO A 742 8.61 -7.66 13.18
N GLN A 743 7.69 -8.21 13.99
CA GLN A 743 7.13 -7.47 15.12
C GLN A 743 8.17 -7.18 16.19
N GLN A 744 9.06 -8.12 16.48
CA GLN A 744 10.07 -7.96 17.53
C GLN A 744 11.27 -7.14 17.04
N PHE A 745 11.66 -7.30 15.78
CA PHE A 745 12.88 -6.69 15.24
C PHE A 745 12.65 -5.24 14.79
N VAL A 746 11.53 -4.99 14.08
CA VAL A 746 11.20 -3.70 13.45
C VAL A 746 9.82 -3.15 13.83
N GLY A 747 9.10 -3.80 14.74
CA GLY A 747 7.79 -3.30 15.22
C GLY A 747 6.69 -3.39 14.18
N TYR A 748 6.77 -4.36 13.26
CA TYR A 748 5.86 -4.52 12.14
C TYR A 748 5.09 -5.84 12.20
N LYS A 749 3.79 -5.83 11.91
CA LYS A 749 2.97 -7.04 11.85
C LYS A 749 2.60 -7.32 10.39
N PRO A 750 3.32 -8.22 9.68
CA PRO A 750 3.04 -8.45 8.26
C PRO A 750 1.71 -9.17 8.05
N LEU A 751 1.12 -8.95 6.88
CA LEU A 751 -0.02 -9.71 6.36
C LEU A 751 0.42 -11.09 5.85
N HIS A 752 1.65 -11.20 5.35
CA HIS A 752 2.21 -12.43 4.79
C HIS A 752 3.33 -13.03 5.66
N ASN A 753 3.60 -14.32 5.46
CA ASN A 753 4.75 -15.00 6.06
C ASN A 753 6.05 -14.61 5.32
N LEU A 754 6.66 -13.49 5.72
CA LEU A 754 7.86 -12.97 5.06
C LEU A 754 9.05 -13.93 5.10
N LEU A 755 9.18 -14.76 6.14
CA LEU A 755 10.25 -15.75 6.24
C LEU A 755 10.09 -16.88 5.22
N GLU A 756 8.85 -17.29 4.93
CA GLU A 756 8.56 -18.27 3.89
C GLU A 756 8.91 -17.73 2.51
N VAL A 757 8.52 -16.48 2.24
CA VAL A 757 8.91 -15.78 1.00
C VAL A 757 10.42 -15.62 0.90
N TYR A 758 11.10 -15.32 2.01
CA TYR A 758 12.57 -15.26 2.05
C TYR A 758 13.23 -16.59 1.68
N ARG A 759 12.67 -17.71 2.13
CA ARG A 759 13.22 -19.04 1.83
C ARG A 759 12.91 -19.51 0.42
N ALA A 760 11.75 -19.15 -0.12
CA ALA A 760 11.28 -19.64 -1.40
C ALA A 760 11.69 -18.73 -2.57
N ARG A 761 11.59 -17.41 -2.42
CA ARG A 761 11.56 -16.46 -3.55
C ARG A 761 12.60 -15.36 -3.45
N TRP A 762 13.36 -15.29 -2.37
CA TRP A 762 14.35 -14.24 -2.17
C TRP A 762 15.73 -14.60 -2.71
N VAL A 763 16.40 -13.61 -3.24
CA VAL A 763 17.81 -13.62 -3.59
C VAL A 763 18.44 -12.39 -2.97
N ASN A 764 19.58 -12.53 -2.32
CA ASN A 764 20.30 -11.38 -1.79
C ASN A 764 21.15 -10.74 -2.89
N SER A 765 21.34 -9.43 -2.81
CA SER A 765 22.23 -8.74 -3.74
C SER A 765 22.92 -7.54 -3.11
N PHE A 766 24.07 -7.18 -3.66
CA PHE A 766 24.86 -6.05 -3.17
C PHE A 766 25.60 -5.35 -4.31
N ASN A 767 25.80 -4.04 -4.18
CA ASN A 767 26.66 -3.28 -5.09
C ASN A 767 28.13 -3.57 -4.78
N MET A 768 28.99 -3.69 -5.79
CA MET A 768 30.38 -4.14 -5.65
C MET A 768 31.37 -3.22 -6.37
N PRO A 769 32.03 -2.30 -5.65
CA PRO A 769 32.95 -1.35 -6.25
C PRO A 769 34.41 -1.84 -6.35
N ARG A 770 34.70 -3.06 -5.88
CA ARG A 770 36.06 -3.63 -5.80
C ARG A 770 36.22 -4.86 -6.72
N SER A 771 37.42 -5.42 -6.76
CA SER A 771 37.70 -6.66 -7.49
C SER A 771 36.89 -7.83 -6.96
N ALA A 772 36.52 -8.77 -7.84
CA ALA A 772 35.77 -9.97 -7.43
C ALA A 772 36.53 -10.79 -6.38
N ALA A 773 37.87 -10.86 -6.50
CA ALA A 773 38.76 -11.49 -5.54
C ALA A 773 38.68 -10.89 -4.12
N ALA A 774 38.29 -9.62 -3.97
CA ALA A 774 38.17 -8.98 -2.65
C ALA A 774 37.09 -9.63 -1.77
N LEU A 775 36.09 -10.31 -2.37
CA LEU A 775 35.08 -11.07 -1.62
C LEU A 775 35.66 -12.23 -0.82
N CYS A 776 36.88 -12.67 -1.17
CA CYS A 776 37.53 -13.87 -0.65
C CYS A 776 38.87 -13.57 0.03
N ALA A 777 39.28 -12.31 0.08
CA ALA A 777 40.50 -11.89 0.77
C ALA A 777 40.35 -11.98 2.30
N THR A 778 41.46 -12.30 2.97
CA THR A 778 41.57 -12.81 4.35
C THR A 778 41.10 -11.87 5.48
N GLU A 779 40.81 -10.60 5.20
CA GLU A 779 40.39 -9.64 6.22
C GLU A 779 38.86 -9.62 6.44
N ASP A 780 38.05 -9.98 5.43
CA ASP A 780 36.59 -9.80 5.52
C ASP A 780 35.79 -11.12 5.46
N LYS A 781 36.28 -12.15 4.73
CA LYS A 781 35.59 -13.44 4.48
C LYS A 781 34.07 -13.31 4.31
N ALA A 782 33.60 -12.23 3.70
CA ALA A 782 32.19 -11.84 3.73
C ALA A 782 31.31 -12.89 3.06
N LEU A 783 31.80 -13.46 1.95
CA LEU A 783 31.09 -14.52 1.23
C LEU A 783 31.09 -15.86 1.99
N ALA A 784 32.18 -16.19 2.67
CA ALA A 784 32.25 -17.38 3.52
C ALA A 784 31.30 -17.27 4.72
N ALA A 785 31.27 -16.09 5.35
CA ALA A 785 30.37 -15.76 6.45
C ALA A 785 28.92 -15.77 5.96
N TYR A 786 28.65 -15.20 4.79
CA TYR A 786 27.34 -15.25 4.16
C TYR A 786 26.84 -16.69 3.99
N PHE A 787 27.61 -17.56 3.34
CA PHE A 787 27.15 -18.94 3.10
C PHE A 787 27.12 -19.80 4.37
N ALA A 788 27.86 -19.43 5.42
CA ALA A 788 27.70 -20.06 6.73
C ALA A 788 26.35 -19.70 7.39
N LEU A 789 25.77 -18.53 7.07
CA LEU A 789 24.52 -18.03 7.65
C LEU A 789 23.29 -18.29 6.77
N PHE A 790 23.46 -18.13 5.45
CA PHE A 790 22.39 -18.12 4.45
C PHE A 790 22.64 -19.17 3.37
N ALA A 791 23.07 -20.37 3.77
CA ALA A 791 23.54 -21.42 2.85
C ALA A 791 22.57 -21.74 1.70
N THR A 792 21.26 -21.54 1.87
CA THR A 792 20.22 -21.85 0.89
C THR A 792 19.75 -20.64 0.08
N VAL A 793 20.17 -19.42 0.42
CA VAL A 793 19.72 -18.20 -0.26
C VAL A 793 20.79 -17.81 -1.30
N PRO A 794 20.43 -17.70 -2.59
CA PRO A 794 21.37 -17.26 -3.61
C PRO A 794 21.80 -15.81 -3.40
N ILE A 795 22.95 -15.43 -3.97
CA ILE A 795 23.46 -14.07 -3.91
C ILE A 795 24.12 -13.66 -5.24
N TYR A 796 23.94 -12.40 -5.65
CA TYR A 796 24.56 -11.83 -6.86
C TYR A 796 25.12 -10.41 -6.64
N MET A 797 26.06 -10.00 -7.50
CA MET A 797 26.59 -8.62 -7.51
C MET A 797 25.67 -7.72 -8.35
N ALA A 798 24.98 -6.81 -7.71
CA ALA A 798 23.95 -5.99 -8.34
C ALA A 798 24.51 -4.89 -9.23
N GLU A 799 25.65 -4.32 -8.86
CA GLU A 799 26.44 -3.36 -9.65
C GLU A 799 27.90 -3.76 -9.57
N TYR A 800 28.49 -4.15 -10.70
CA TYR A 800 29.88 -4.55 -10.79
C TYR A 800 30.61 -3.69 -11.81
N HIS A 801 31.49 -2.80 -11.32
CA HIS A 801 32.08 -1.75 -12.15
C HIS A 801 33.60 -1.62 -11.96
N GLY A 802 34.28 -1.27 -13.05
CA GLY A 802 35.74 -1.13 -13.12
C GLY A 802 36.27 0.27 -12.84
N SER A 803 35.53 1.14 -12.14
CA SER A 803 35.82 2.59 -12.01
C SER A 803 37.20 2.96 -11.48
N TYR A 804 37.89 2.02 -10.83
CA TYR A 804 39.23 2.19 -10.28
C TYR A 804 40.27 1.28 -10.95
N MET A 805 39.91 0.65 -12.06
CA MET A 805 40.72 -0.34 -12.78
C MET A 805 41.04 0.19 -14.18
N SER A 806 42.23 -0.14 -14.68
CA SER A 806 42.51 -0.05 -16.11
C SER A 806 41.61 -1.02 -16.90
N PRO A 807 41.39 -0.79 -18.21
CA PRO A 807 40.61 -1.71 -19.03
C PRO A 807 41.12 -3.17 -18.96
N GLN A 808 42.43 -3.39 -18.91
CA GLN A 808 43.03 -4.73 -18.82
C GLN A 808 42.78 -5.40 -17.46
N GLU A 809 42.88 -4.63 -16.37
CA GLU A 809 42.53 -5.12 -15.04
C GLU A 809 41.04 -5.45 -14.95
N PHE A 810 40.18 -4.61 -15.54
CA PHE A 810 38.74 -4.84 -15.56
C PHE A 810 38.38 -6.09 -16.37
N HIS A 811 39.02 -6.31 -17.53
CA HIS A 811 38.89 -7.54 -18.31
C HIS A 811 39.20 -8.78 -17.45
N SER A 812 40.34 -8.77 -16.76
CA SER A 812 40.76 -9.88 -15.89
C SER A 812 39.78 -10.10 -14.74
N ASN A 813 39.24 -9.01 -14.17
CA ASN A 813 38.25 -9.05 -13.10
C ASN A 813 36.91 -9.63 -13.55
N ILE A 814 36.46 -9.34 -14.76
CA ILE A 814 35.25 -9.97 -15.34
C ILE A 814 35.45 -11.48 -15.50
N LEU A 815 36.63 -11.93 -15.94
CA LEU A 815 36.93 -13.36 -16.01
C LEU A 815 36.91 -14.02 -14.62
N GLN A 816 37.40 -13.33 -13.59
CA GLN A 816 37.29 -13.80 -12.20
C GLN A 816 35.83 -13.88 -11.73
N ALA A 817 35.02 -12.85 -12.00
CA ALA A 817 33.59 -12.87 -11.68
C ALA A 817 32.86 -14.02 -12.38
N LYS A 818 33.18 -14.31 -13.65
CA LYS A 818 32.66 -15.48 -14.39
C LYS A 818 33.06 -16.80 -13.72
N SER A 819 34.31 -16.93 -13.30
CA SER A 819 34.80 -18.09 -12.56
C SER A 819 34.04 -18.31 -11.24
N MET A 820 33.62 -17.23 -10.57
CA MET A 820 32.76 -17.31 -9.38
C MET A 820 31.34 -17.81 -9.67
N LEU A 821 30.82 -17.66 -10.89
CA LEU A 821 29.54 -18.25 -11.31
C LEU A 821 29.65 -19.76 -11.57
N GLN A 822 30.84 -20.22 -11.95
CA GLN A 822 31.11 -21.62 -12.29
C GLN A 822 31.48 -22.47 -11.06
N GLY A 823 31.85 -21.83 -9.94
CA GLY A 823 32.30 -22.53 -8.74
C GLY A 823 33.77 -22.96 -8.79
N ASP A 824 34.55 -22.39 -9.69
CA ASP A 824 35.95 -22.75 -9.90
C ASP A 824 36.88 -22.18 -8.80
N GLY A 825 38.19 -22.38 -8.93
CA GLY A 825 39.21 -22.22 -7.87
C GLY A 825 39.22 -20.92 -7.04
N ILE A 826 38.60 -19.83 -7.51
CA ILE A 826 38.41 -18.61 -6.70
C ILE A 826 37.39 -18.86 -5.58
N VAL A 827 36.29 -19.56 -5.86
CA VAL A 827 35.26 -19.90 -4.86
C VAL A 827 35.85 -20.80 -3.77
N ALA A 828 36.72 -21.74 -4.15
CA ALA A 828 37.45 -22.57 -3.19
C ALA A 828 38.34 -21.74 -2.26
N ALA A 829 38.95 -20.66 -2.76
CA ALA A 829 39.74 -19.73 -1.94
C ALA A 829 38.89 -18.91 -0.95
N CYS A 830 37.59 -18.74 -1.20
CA CYS A 830 36.67 -18.07 -0.28
C CYS A 830 36.35 -18.94 0.95
N GLY A 831 36.69 -20.23 0.94
CA GLY A 831 36.52 -21.15 2.06
C GLY A 831 35.46 -22.24 1.80
N ALA A 832 35.50 -23.31 2.61
CA ALA A 832 34.75 -24.54 2.34
C ALA A 832 33.21 -24.40 2.30
N ALA A 833 32.65 -23.31 2.85
CA ALA A 833 31.21 -23.03 2.81
C ALA A 833 30.78 -22.27 1.54
N ALA A 834 31.73 -21.75 0.75
CA ALA A 834 31.41 -20.89 -0.38
C ALA A 834 30.73 -21.65 -1.52
N LYS A 835 29.67 -21.06 -2.07
CA LYS A 835 28.95 -21.56 -3.24
C LYS A 835 29.12 -20.58 -4.42
N PRO A 836 28.84 -21.01 -5.65
CA PRO A 836 28.83 -20.10 -6.79
C PRO A 836 27.85 -18.95 -6.58
N LEU A 837 28.20 -17.76 -7.08
CA LEU A 837 27.26 -16.64 -7.13
C LEU A 837 26.19 -16.91 -8.19
N LEU A 838 25.00 -16.35 -8.01
CA LEU A 838 23.93 -16.44 -9.01
C LEU A 838 24.25 -15.61 -10.26
N GLY A 839 24.92 -14.47 -10.12
CA GLY A 839 25.22 -13.62 -11.26
C GLY A 839 25.95 -12.34 -10.89
N PHE A 840 26.13 -11.48 -11.89
CA PHE A 840 26.52 -10.09 -11.68
C PHE A 840 25.99 -9.20 -12.80
N ASN A 841 25.69 -7.93 -12.50
CA ASN A 841 25.40 -6.93 -13.53
C ASN A 841 26.60 -5.99 -13.69
N LEU A 842 27.09 -5.85 -14.92
CA LEU A 842 28.07 -4.82 -15.25
C LEU A 842 27.42 -3.45 -15.09
N PHE A 843 28.02 -2.56 -14.30
CA PHE A 843 27.52 -1.21 -14.08
C PHE A 843 28.49 -0.18 -14.71
N GLU A 844 28.09 0.61 -15.69
CA GLU A 844 26.79 0.61 -16.38
C GLU A 844 26.92 0.78 -17.90
N TYR A 845 25.84 0.48 -18.63
CA TYR A 845 25.83 0.49 -20.09
C TYR A 845 26.34 1.81 -20.67
N GLN A 846 25.80 2.92 -20.18
CA GLN A 846 26.11 4.27 -20.65
C GLN A 846 26.97 5.00 -19.62
N MET A 847 27.79 5.95 -20.06
CA MET A 847 28.35 6.96 -19.15
C MET A 847 27.26 7.57 -18.27
N SER A 848 27.49 7.61 -16.95
CA SER A 848 26.54 8.12 -15.94
C SER A 848 26.38 9.63 -15.97
N TYR A 849 25.99 10.21 -17.12
CA TYR A 849 25.86 11.65 -17.28
C TYR A 849 24.89 12.27 -16.25
N TRP A 850 23.90 11.49 -15.79
CA TRP A 850 22.92 11.88 -14.76
C TRP A 850 23.55 12.14 -13.38
N LYS A 851 24.65 11.45 -13.03
CA LYS A 851 25.39 11.70 -11.77
C LYS A 851 26.24 12.98 -11.88
N GLY A 852 26.71 13.31 -13.08
CA GLY A 852 27.55 14.48 -13.34
C GLY A 852 29.03 14.29 -12.93
N ALA A 853 29.89 15.16 -13.45
CA ALA A 853 31.35 15.05 -13.26
C ALA A 853 31.84 15.36 -11.83
N GLY A 854 30.99 15.94 -10.97
CA GLY A 854 31.32 16.26 -9.58
C GLY A 854 30.86 15.21 -8.56
N ALA A 855 29.98 14.28 -8.94
CA ALA A 855 29.46 13.27 -8.03
C ALA A 855 30.50 12.19 -7.71
N GLU A 856 30.36 11.59 -6.53
CA GLU A 856 31.22 10.50 -6.04
C GLU A 856 32.72 10.85 -6.12
N ALA A 857 33.08 12.03 -5.60
CA ALA A 857 34.44 12.56 -5.67
C ALA A 857 35.01 12.64 -7.11
N GLY A 858 34.14 12.91 -8.08
CA GLY A 858 34.47 13.04 -9.51
C GLY A 858 34.69 11.72 -10.24
N THR A 859 34.22 10.61 -9.68
CA THR A 859 34.39 9.27 -10.27
C THR A 859 33.13 8.76 -10.96
N ALA A 860 32.00 9.44 -10.84
CA ALA A 860 30.74 8.96 -11.40
C ALA A 860 30.78 8.73 -12.93
N MET A 861 31.53 9.56 -13.66
CA MET A 861 31.76 9.36 -15.08
C MET A 861 32.59 8.09 -15.39
N ARG A 862 33.09 7.33 -14.42
CA ARG A 862 33.91 6.14 -14.68
C ARG A 862 33.10 4.84 -14.79
N PHE A 863 31.81 4.86 -14.46
CA PHE A 863 30.97 3.66 -14.49
C PHE A 863 30.63 3.21 -15.91
N GLY A 864 30.50 4.12 -16.87
CA GLY A 864 29.95 3.80 -18.19
C GLY A 864 30.86 3.05 -19.16
N LEU A 865 30.25 2.23 -20.03
CA LEU A 865 30.92 1.61 -21.17
C LEU A 865 30.83 2.47 -22.44
N TRP A 866 29.67 3.10 -22.68
CA TRP A 866 29.36 3.82 -23.91
C TRP A 866 29.11 5.31 -23.67
N GLY A 867 29.82 6.16 -24.41
CA GLY A 867 29.59 7.61 -24.45
C GLY A 867 28.66 7.99 -25.60
N LEU A 868 28.01 9.15 -25.49
CA LEU A 868 27.09 9.68 -26.50
C LEU A 868 27.83 10.54 -27.52
N GLY A 869 27.81 10.14 -28.79
CA GLY A 869 28.39 10.90 -29.89
C GLY A 869 27.52 12.06 -30.38
N ASP A 870 27.83 12.59 -31.55
CA ASP A 870 27.28 13.83 -32.10
C ASP A 870 26.20 13.62 -33.18
N GLN A 871 25.95 12.38 -33.61
CA GLN A 871 24.90 12.05 -34.56
C GLN A 871 23.69 11.45 -33.85
N SER A 872 22.52 12.03 -34.09
CA SER A 872 21.24 11.47 -33.66
C SER A 872 20.83 10.35 -34.63
N VAL A 873 20.57 9.15 -34.12
CA VAL A 873 20.14 7.98 -34.90
C VAL A 873 18.62 7.78 -34.87
N ALA A 874 17.94 8.37 -33.89
CA ALA A 874 16.50 8.39 -33.73
C ALA A 874 16.10 9.50 -32.73
N ARG A 875 14.81 9.64 -32.43
CA ARG A 875 14.32 10.50 -31.35
C ARG A 875 13.35 9.73 -30.47
N THR A 876 13.39 9.96 -29.16
CA THR A 876 12.41 9.41 -28.22
C THR A 876 11.00 9.92 -28.54
N ARG A 877 9.99 9.26 -28.00
CA ARG A 877 8.59 9.62 -28.22
C ARG A 877 8.16 10.66 -27.20
N VAL A 878 7.09 11.40 -27.53
CA VAL A 878 6.38 12.25 -26.57
C VAL A 878 5.42 11.37 -25.78
N ASP A 879 5.34 11.62 -24.48
CA ASP A 879 4.42 10.95 -23.60
C ASP A 879 3.98 11.90 -22.47
N GLY A 880 2.67 12.14 -22.40
CA GLY A 880 2.10 13.02 -21.39
C GLY A 880 2.14 12.42 -19.98
N ASP A 881 2.15 11.08 -19.88
CA ASP A 881 2.07 10.39 -18.60
C ASP A 881 3.42 10.36 -17.87
N SER A 882 4.54 10.29 -18.60
CA SER A 882 5.89 10.48 -18.05
C SER A 882 6.26 11.95 -17.82
N GLY A 883 5.41 12.90 -18.24
CA GLY A 883 5.74 14.32 -18.26
C GLY A 883 6.74 14.70 -19.36
N GLN A 884 7.12 13.77 -20.24
CA GLN A 884 8.08 14.00 -21.32
C GLN A 884 7.40 14.65 -22.54
N GLN A 885 7.35 15.98 -22.55
CA GLN A 885 6.66 16.74 -23.60
C GLN A 885 7.49 16.98 -24.88
N THR A 886 8.81 16.81 -24.83
CA THR A 886 9.72 17.09 -25.97
C THR A 886 10.53 15.86 -26.36
N PRO A 887 10.50 15.41 -27.63
CA PRO A 887 11.36 14.33 -28.12
C PRO A 887 12.83 14.63 -27.88
N GLN A 888 13.56 13.69 -27.28
CA GLN A 888 15.00 13.79 -27.06
C GLN A 888 15.77 13.05 -28.16
N ASP A 889 16.97 13.50 -28.48
CA ASP A 889 17.82 12.81 -29.44
C ASP A 889 18.34 11.48 -28.86
N VAL A 890 18.30 10.45 -29.69
CA VAL A 890 18.97 9.18 -29.43
C VAL A 890 20.30 9.23 -30.14
N TRP A 891 21.37 9.52 -29.40
CA TRP A 891 22.72 9.64 -29.97
C TRP A 891 23.32 8.28 -30.32
N CYS A 892 24.11 8.21 -31.39
CA CYS A 892 25.03 7.10 -31.63
C CYS A 892 26.03 6.97 -30.47
N LEU A 893 26.59 5.77 -30.27
CA LEU A 893 27.52 5.48 -29.19
C LEU A 893 28.97 5.45 -29.67
N PHE A 894 29.90 5.79 -28.79
CA PHE A 894 31.32 5.46 -28.93
C PHE A 894 31.82 4.75 -27.66
N PRO A 895 32.82 3.87 -27.76
CA PRO A 895 33.37 3.18 -26.60
C PRO A 895 34.14 4.17 -25.73
N ALA A 896 33.58 4.60 -24.60
CA ALA A 896 34.15 5.70 -23.83
C ALA A 896 35.43 5.28 -23.08
N LEU A 897 36.34 6.24 -22.91
CA LEU A 897 37.38 6.16 -21.89
C LEU A 897 36.78 6.37 -20.50
N ALA A 898 37.52 6.03 -19.44
CA ALA A 898 37.04 6.19 -18.05
C ALA A 898 36.67 7.63 -17.68
N ASN A 899 37.20 8.63 -18.38
CA ASN A 899 36.82 10.05 -18.20
C ASN A 899 35.68 10.51 -19.13
N GLY A 900 35.07 9.61 -19.89
CA GLY A 900 34.01 9.89 -20.85
C GLY A 900 34.46 10.42 -22.21
N ALA A 901 35.77 10.59 -22.42
CA ALA A 901 36.29 11.07 -23.69
C ALA A 901 36.28 9.98 -24.78
N ARG A 902 36.25 10.42 -26.05
CA ARG A 902 36.36 9.54 -27.20
C ARG A 902 37.79 8.98 -27.32
N PRO A 903 37.98 7.67 -27.47
CA PRO A 903 39.30 7.07 -27.59
C PRO A 903 39.95 7.38 -28.95
N GLN A 904 41.27 7.42 -28.98
CA GLN A 904 42.03 7.35 -30.23
C GLN A 904 42.01 5.92 -30.80
N PRO A 905 42.23 5.72 -32.12
CA PRO A 905 42.32 4.38 -32.70
C PRO A 905 43.33 3.49 -31.95
N GLY A 906 42.90 2.29 -31.57
CA GLY A 906 43.72 1.33 -30.83
C GLY A 906 43.82 1.55 -29.32
N GLN A 907 43.25 2.62 -28.77
CA GLN A 907 43.22 2.85 -27.33
C GLN A 907 42.23 1.89 -26.64
N ALA A 908 42.64 1.32 -25.50
CA ALA A 908 41.83 0.37 -24.75
C ALA A 908 40.65 1.05 -24.04
N THR A 909 39.50 0.37 -23.99
CA THR A 909 38.25 0.88 -23.41
C THR A 909 37.56 -0.22 -22.61
N ASN A 910 36.72 0.17 -21.64
CA ASN A 910 35.96 -0.78 -20.83
C ASN A 910 34.98 -1.58 -21.68
N ALA A 911 34.34 -0.97 -22.69
CA ALA A 911 33.46 -1.66 -23.63
C ALA A 911 34.18 -2.81 -24.35
N LYS A 912 35.41 -2.60 -24.81
CA LYS A 912 36.23 -3.65 -25.44
C LYS A 912 36.62 -4.74 -24.45
N SER A 913 37.06 -4.37 -23.26
CA SER A 913 37.38 -5.34 -22.21
C SER A 913 36.22 -6.25 -21.87
N VAL A 914 35.01 -5.70 -21.77
CA VAL A 914 33.77 -6.45 -21.53
C VAL A 914 33.49 -7.40 -22.69
N ILE A 915 33.43 -6.89 -23.92
CA ILE A 915 33.10 -7.70 -25.11
C ILE A 915 34.10 -8.85 -25.27
N ASP A 916 35.39 -8.58 -25.13
CA ASP A 916 36.44 -9.60 -25.23
C ASP A 916 36.30 -10.65 -24.09
N ALA A 917 36.03 -10.22 -22.85
CA ALA A 917 35.87 -11.14 -21.71
C ALA A 917 34.62 -12.02 -21.81
N LEU A 918 33.55 -11.50 -22.42
CA LEU A 918 32.31 -12.23 -22.63
C LEU A 918 32.30 -13.05 -23.93
N GLY A 919 33.25 -12.82 -24.84
CA GLY A 919 33.26 -13.44 -26.17
C GLY A 919 32.14 -12.91 -27.07
N GLY A 920 31.73 -11.66 -26.84
CA GLY A 920 30.65 -11.00 -27.56
C GLY A 920 31.06 -10.46 -28.93
N LYS A 921 30.10 -9.81 -29.59
CA LYS A 921 30.25 -9.13 -30.87
C LYS A 921 30.26 -7.62 -30.67
N TRP A 922 31.08 -6.95 -31.47
CA TRP A 922 31.11 -5.50 -31.51
C TRP A 922 29.85 -4.96 -32.22
N PRO A 923 29.16 -3.95 -31.65
CA PRO A 923 28.02 -3.32 -32.30
C PRO A 923 28.43 -2.65 -33.62
N GLN A 924 27.46 -2.47 -34.52
CA GLN A 924 27.69 -1.93 -35.86
C GLN A 924 26.91 -0.62 -36.07
N LYS A 925 27.19 0.07 -37.16
CA LYS A 925 26.38 1.22 -37.61
C LYS A 925 24.92 0.80 -37.87
N PRO A 926 23.93 1.67 -37.64
CA PRO A 926 24.06 3.08 -37.25
C PRO A 926 24.25 3.31 -35.74
N SER A 927 24.16 2.29 -34.89
CA SER A 927 24.20 2.48 -33.42
C SER A 927 25.54 3.03 -32.91
N LEU A 928 26.64 2.81 -33.64
CA LEU A 928 27.94 3.42 -33.37
C LEU A 928 28.24 4.63 -34.24
N CYS A 929 28.94 5.60 -33.64
CA CYS A 929 29.71 6.63 -34.32
C CYS A 929 31.10 6.06 -34.69
#